data_AF-A0A8H3HU66-F1
#
_entry.id   AF-A0A8H3HU66-F1
#
_cell.length_a   1.000
_cell.length_b   1.000
_cell.length_c   1.000
_cell.angle_alpha   90.00
_cell.angle_beta   90.00
_cell.angle_gamma   90.00
#
_symmetry.space_group_name_H-M   'P 1'
#
loop_
_entity.id
_entity.type
_entity.pdbx_description
1 polymer ?
#
loop_
_entity_poly.entity_id
_entity_poly.type
_entity_poly.pdbx_seq_one_letter_code
_entity_poly.pdbx_strand_id
1 'polypeptide(L)'
;MWIINFIVNWLTRLVIYILSSGPVPQHVAFVMDGNRRYAKHKQLEVSEGHVDGFGSLKRMLEICLRLGIKCVTVYAFSIENFKRPRKEVDTLMYLAKDKLDELCSHGDLLDKYQVRLNVLGKTELLPPDVLEVVHRAESMTAKHNGAILNICMPYTSREEITSAVESIVRSHQSGEIELDDITPETLEARLYTKLRDSPKLDILVDHPEDAKSRWSTERHGDPGLQECQWVILKLDKLSVVTMIRFGKFMKSHPCNVSAFRVYGGLGTKDSEMHELIRGKLRDDDIPQTFTLNYKTPSAGVPFPCRYIKICPISYNMSIWHVGLSGIVEEGFVKRVHEGYIKHKDTLALHLVLKHLRRSNFLTAHASLLSQTGLRTEHPKITRLHDALVIDADLATTEELVKSIAEEEGLFEYRARVSSPACVWKRIMPEGDAGKTPVGRGGHQLCLDVERGAIYLFGGWDGAKNLSDFWSYTIATNQWKLIHEDTVAVGGPSARSCHNMVYCHTNRTIYVLGQLKEQPRPNGGNPQPQRADADFFKCSLDATGEGGTWTLLNPSGTNTAGGPHSISDHQMIIDEENSLMYVFGGRMEHPSERDGAPAYSGMYTFNLVTETWTHIFHDPARHDGPTPNPINIYSRTGHGMVLYPPTNEIFIVGGRRSNPRWIPDMHSFTHTTLAAQRIPLDPSIIHSITASRVCVDEKEGEIYILITQHNERDRSRADPATFMTYHIDKKLWVRSDPRLGPFKPTANEGVWEGLELPRPRSAHQVVYDSANKVFYMFGGNSGEDGIPRLNDLWSMRLVRPTVKELLRKALLAVRKFRFKLMCDTVPPFEALTYLQTQVSEVVDNDDEDEAAELRGLLSYLLSRTGDGDTRMNGTDDTKTNEAGRKERRELFDFLMQFVDPAEREPETELRDVVENV
;
A
#
# COMPACT_ATOMS: atom_id res chain seq x y z
N MET A 1 12.40 10.97 61.51
CA MET A 1 11.05 10.71 60.95
C MET A 1 10.20 11.98 60.81
N TRP A 2 10.12 12.84 61.83
CA TRP A 2 9.27 14.06 61.80
C TRP A 2 9.62 15.06 60.69
N ILE A 3 10.90 15.38 60.51
CA ILE A 3 11.36 16.32 59.45
C ILE A 3 11.07 15.77 58.04
N ILE A 4 11.26 14.47 57.82
CA ILE A 4 10.97 13.83 56.53
C ILE A 4 9.47 13.89 56.24
N ASN A 5 8.62 13.55 57.22
CA ASN A 5 7.17 13.67 57.07
C ASN A 5 6.71 15.12 56.85
N PHE A 6 7.36 16.09 57.49
CA PHE A 6 7.08 17.52 57.27
C PHE A 6 7.42 17.95 55.84
N ILE A 7 8.60 17.59 55.34
CA ILE A 7 9.05 17.91 53.98
C ILE A 7 8.15 17.24 52.93
N VAL A 8 7.84 15.94 53.10
CA VAL A 8 6.97 15.20 52.18
C VAL A 8 5.56 15.80 52.15
N ASN A 9 5.00 16.17 53.30
CA ASN A 9 3.69 16.83 53.36
C ASN A 9 3.71 18.22 52.72
N TRP A 10 4.78 18.99 52.90
CA TRP A 10 4.94 20.31 52.29
C TRP A 10 5.08 20.22 50.76
N LEU A 11 5.92 19.32 50.26
CA LEU A 11 6.08 19.05 48.82
C LEU A 11 4.77 18.55 48.20
N THR A 12 4.07 17.63 48.86
CA THR A 12 2.77 17.14 48.37
C THR A 12 1.76 18.27 48.24
N ARG A 13 1.71 19.20 49.21
CA ARG A 13 0.84 20.38 49.12
C ARG A 13 1.24 21.31 47.98
N LEU A 14 2.53 21.54 47.78
CA LEU A 14 3.05 22.36 46.68
C LEU A 14 2.69 21.76 45.31
N VAL A 15 2.87 20.44 45.14
CA VAL A 15 2.54 19.73 43.90
C VAL A 15 1.04 19.76 43.64
N ILE A 16 0.20 19.51 44.65
CA ILE A 16 -1.26 19.63 44.52
C ILE A 16 -1.66 21.04 44.09
N TYR A 17 -1.04 22.08 44.67
CA TYR A 17 -1.32 23.48 44.30
C TYR A 17 -0.95 23.76 42.83
N ILE A 18 0.22 23.32 42.38
CA ILE A 18 0.65 23.44 40.98
C ILE A 18 -0.32 22.71 40.05
N LEU A 19 -0.68 21.45 40.36
CA LEU A 19 -1.60 20.65 39.56
C LEU A 19 -3.00 21.26 39.49
N SER A 20 -3.49 21.83 40.59
CA SER A 20 -4.79 22.52 40.64
C SER A 20 -4.86 23.78 39.78
N SER A 21 -3.72 24.31 39.32
CA SER A 21 -3.67 25.43 38.38
C SER A 21 -3.91 25.02 36.92
N GLY A 22 -3.91 23.72 36.62
CA GLY A 22 -4.25 23.15 35.31
C GLY A 22 -5.69 22.62 35.25
N PRO A 23 -6.12 22.03 34.12
CA PRO A 23 -7.44 21.42 34.02
C PRO A 23 -7.56 20.21 34.97
N VAL A 24 -8.54 20.27 35.88
CA VAL A 24 -8.82 19.20 36.85
C VAL A 24 -10.03 18.38 36.40
N PRO A 25 -9.93 17.04 36.33
CA PRO A 25 -11.07 16.19 35.96
C PRO A 25 -12.19 16.28 37.01
N GLN A 26 -13.43 16.19 36.55
CA GLN A 26 -14.60 16.23 37.41
C GLN A 26 -14.86 14.86 38.06
N HIS A 27 -14.55 13.77 37.36
CA HIS A 27 -14.78 12.41 37.83
C HIS A 27 -13.60 11.48 37.52
N VAL A 28 -13.02 10.85 38.55
CA VAL A 28 -11.98 9.82 38.41
C VAL A 28 -12.45 8.48 38.98
N ALA A 29 -12.18 7.38 38.28
CA ALA A 29 -12.47 6.04 38.76
C ALA A 29 -11.19 5.22 38.99
N PHE A 30 -11.16 4.44 40.07
CA PHE A 30 -10.05 3.56 40.46
C PHE A 30 -10.50 2.10 40.45
N VAL A 31 -9.72 1.23 39.81
CA VAL A 31 -9.90 -0.23 39.92
C VAL A 31 -8.85 -0.78 40.86
N MET A 32 -9.29 -1.33 42.00
CA MET A 32 -8.39 -1.83 43.05
C MET A 32 -7.89 -3.26 42.76
N ASP A 33 -7.20 -3.44 41.63
CA ASP A 33 -6.60 -4.72 41.24
C ASP A 33 -5.13 -4.79 41.70
N GLY A 34 -4.64 -6.00 41.99
CA GLY A 34 -3.23 -6.24 42.32
C GLY A 34 -2.92 -6.51 43.80
N ASN A 35 -3.87 -6.35 44.73
CA ASN A 35 -3.64 -6.58 46.17
C ASN A 35 -3.09 -7.98 46.48
N ARG A 36 -3.59 -9.03 45.80
CA ARG A 36 -3.07 -10.40 45.97
C ARG A 36 -1.63 -10.57 45.45
N ARG A 37 -1.30 -9.88 44.34
CA ARG A 37 0.05 -9.90 43.76
C ARG A 37 1.04 -9.17 44.68
N TYR A 38 0.62 -8.04 45.25
CA TYR A 38 1.38 -7.30 46.24
C TYR A 38 1.63 -8.12 47.51
N ALA A 39 0.60 -8.77 48.08
CA ALA A 39 0.75 -9.67 49.23
C ALA A 39 1.77 -10.78 48.96
N LYS A 40 1.66 -11.46 47.81
CA LYS A 40 2.59 -12.52 47.40
C LYS A 40 4.03 -12.00 47.26
N HIS A 41 4.21 -10.81 46.71
CA HIS A 41 5.53 -10.19 46.54
C HIS A 41 6.16 -9.77 47.87
N LYS A 42 5.34 -9.32 48.83
CA LYS A 42 5.79 -8.90 50.17
C LYS A 42 5.79 -10.03 51.20
N GLN A 43 5.45 -11.25 50.79
CA GLN A 43 5.29 -12.43 51.67
C GLN A 43 4.29 -12.20 52.82
N LEU A 44 3.26 -11.38 52.57
CA LEU A 44 2.17 -11.09 53.48
C LEU A 44 0.99 -12.02 53.21
N GLU A 45 0.08 -12.16 54.18
CA GLU A 45 -1.19 -12.82 53.93
C GLU A 45 -2.02 -12.02 52.91
N VAL A 46 -2.89 -12.71 52.16
CA VAL A 46 -3.75 -12.06 51.15
C VAL A 46 -4.65 -10.99 51.80
N SER A 47 -5.15 -11.27 53.00
CA SER A 47 -5.91 -10.34 53.85
C SER A 47 -5.15 -9.04 54.13
N GLU A 48 -3.87 -9.13 54.51
CA GLU A 48 -3.00 -7.98 54.80
C GLU A 48 -2.76 -7.13 53.55
N GLY A 49 -2.56 -7.75 52.38
CA GLY A 49 -2.44 -7.02 51.12
C GLY A 49 -3.69 -6.22 50.74
N HIS A 50 -4.88 -6.71 51.13
CA HIS A 50 -6.13 -5.96 50.95
C HIS A 50 -6.24 -4.78 51.93
N VAL A 51 -5.74 -4.92 53.16
CA VAL A 51 -5.66 -3.82 54.15
C VAL A 51 -4.72 -2.71 53.67
N ASP A 52 -3.54 -3.05 53.17
CA ASP A 52 -2.59 -2.09 52.58
C ASP A 52 -3.15 -1.38 51.34
N GLY A 53 -3.90 -2.12 50.51
CA GLY A 53 -4.62 -1.58 49.35
C GLY A 53 -5.62 -0.51 49.76
N PHE A 54 -6.38 -0.74 50.84
CA PHE A 54 -7.30 0.24 51.41
C PHE A 54 -6.57 1.49 51.95
N GLY A 55 -5.44 1.32 52.63
CA GLY A 55 -4.62 2.45 53.09
C GLY A 55 -4.11 3.32 51.92
N SER A 56 -3.80 2.68 50.79
CA SER A 56 -3.42 3.39 49.56
C SER A 56 -4.59 4.11 48.92
N LEU A 57 -5.78 3.50 48.90
CA LEU A 57 -7.01 4.16 48.46
C LEU A 57 -7.31 5.42 49.29
N LYS A 58 -7.23 5.33 50.62
CA LYS A 58 -7.49 6.46 51.54
C LYS A 58 -6.59 7.66 51.22
N ARG A 59 -5.30 7.42 50.96
CA ARG A 59 -4.35 8.47 50.53
C ARG A 59 -4.70 9.07 49.18
N MET A 60 -5.05 8.23 48.19
CA MET A 60 -5.45 8.69 46.86
C MET A 60 -6.72 9.52 46.91
N LEU A 61 -7.73 9.06 47.67
CA LEU A 61 -8.97 9.78 47.89
C LEU A 61 -8.71 11.15 48.52
N GLU A 62 -7.86 11.23 49.54
CA GLU A 62 -7.49 12.53 50.14
C GLU A 62 -6.82 13.48 49.13
N ILE A 63 -5.96 12.97 48.24
CA ILE A 63 -5.35 13.76 47.16
C ILE A 63 -6.42 14.26 46.18
N CYS A 64 -7.32 13.38 45.72
CA CYS A 64 -8.41 13.73 44.82
C CYS A 64 -9.31 14.83 45.40
N LEU A 65 -9.68 14.69 46.68
CA LEU A 65 -10.50 15.68 47.39
C LEU A 65 -9.77 17.01 47.54
N ARG A 66 -8.45 17.00 47.81
CA ARG A 66 -7.62 18.23 47.87
C ARG A 66 -7.45 18.91 46.52
N LEU A 67 -7.44 18.16 45.41
CA LEU A 67 -7.41 18.69 44.05
C LEU A 67 -8.75 19.30 43.60
N GLY A 68 -9.83 19.07 44.35
CA GLY A 68 -11.17 19.58 44.02
C GLY A 68 -11.96 18.69 43.06
N ILE A 69 -11.56 17.42 42.88
CA ILE A 69 -12.29 16.45 42.07
C ILE A 69 -13.67 16.22 42.68
N LYS A 70 -14.73 16.32 41.86
CA LYS A 70 -16.12 16.30 42.32
C LYS A 70 -16.65 14.89 42.57
N CYS A 71 -16.14 13.90 41.86
CA CYS A 71 -16.56 12.51 42.01
C CYS A 71 -15.38 11.55 41.93
N VAL A 72 -15.31 10.62 42.88
CA VAL A 72 -14.36 9.52 42.88
C VAL A 72 -15.14 8.22 42.91
N THR A 73 -14.92 7.35 41.92
CA THR A 73 -15.52 6.01 41.90
C THR A 73 -14.45 4.96 42.18
N VAL A 74 -14.78 3.96 42.99
CA VAL A 74 -13.87 2.87 43.35
C VAL A 74 -14.52 1.54 43.00
N TYR A 75 -13.92 0.80 42.08
CA TYR A 75 -14.29 -0.58 41.79
C TYR A 75 -13.74 -1.51 42.86
N ALA A 76 -14.59 -1.86 43.83
CA ALA A 76 -14.20 -2.58 45.03
C ALA A 76 -14.49 -4.08 44.96
N PHE A 77 -15.65 -4.49 44.44
CA PHE A 77 -16.03 -5.90 44.39
C PHE A 77 -16.95 -6.22 43.20
N SER A 78 -16.55 -7.21 42.39
CA SER A 78 -17.34 -7.68 41.24
C SER A 78 -18.36 -8.74 41.64
N ILE A 79 -19.51 -8.81 40.94
CA ILE A 79 -20.46 -9.93 41.08
C ILE A 79 -19.76 -11.27 40.78
N GLU A 80 -18.80 -11.30 39.84
CA GLU A 80 -18.04 -12.51 39.53
C GLU A 80 -17.15 -12.97 40.70
N ASN A 81 -16.84 -12.09 41.65
CA ASN A 81 -15.99 -12.43 42.79
C ASN A 81 -16.68 -13.33 43.81
N PHE A 82 -18.01 -13.49 43.75
CA PHE A 82 -18.72 -14.51 44.52
C PHE A 82 -18.35 -15.95 44.11
N LYS A 83 -17.74 -16.16 42.93
CA LYS A 83 -17.25 -17.48 42.50
C LYS A 83 -15.93 -17.89 43.18
N ARG A 84 -15.33 -17.02 44.00
CA ARG A 84 -14.09 -17.31 44.74
C ARG A 84 -14.36 -18.22 45.94
N PRO A 85 -13.32 -18.84 46.54
CA PRO A 85 -13.50 -19.67 47.73
C PRO A 85 -14.25 -18.91 48.84
N ARG A 86 -15.24 -19.55 49.46
CA ARG A 86 -16.13 -18.92 50.46
C ARG A 86 -15.36 -18.20 51.58
N LYS A 87 -14.29 -18.81 52.09
CA LYS A 87 -13.40 -18.19 53.10
C LYS A 87 -12.80 -16.86 52.64
N GLU A 88 -12.44 -16.73 51.36
CA GLU A 88 -11.92 -15.47 50.79
C GLU A 88 -13.03 -14.43 50.68
N VAL A 89 -14.22 -14.84 50.20
CA VAL A 89 -15.39 -13.95 50.11
C VAL A 89 -15.79 -13.43 51.48
N ASP A 90 -15.90 -14.30 52.48
CA ASP A 90 -16.25 -13.94 53.86
C ASP A 90 -15.22 -12.97 54.46
N THR A 91 -13.92 -13.17 54.17
CA THR A 91 -12.85 -12.26 54.61
C THR A 91 -12.96 -10.88 53.95
N LEU A 92 -13.28 -10.82 52.66
CA LEU A 92 -13.45 -9.56 51.94
C LEU A 92 -14.69 -8.80 52.40
N MET A 93 -15.78 -9.50 52.71
CA MET A 93 -17.00 -8.92 53.26
C MET A 93 -16.78 -8.38 54.68
N TYR A 94 -16.07 -9.13 55.53
CA TYR A 94 -15.64 -8.66 56.85
C TYR A 94 -14.76 -7.42 56.74
N LEU A 95 -13.79 -7.41 55.83
CA LEU A 95 -12.93 -6.24 55.61
C LEU A 95 -13.74 -5.05 55.08
N ALA A 96 -14.67 -5.26 54.14
CA ALA A 96 -15.52 -4.20 53.64
C ALA A 96 -16.37 -3.58 54.77
N LYS A 97 -16.92 -4.42 55.65
CA LYS A 97 -17.64 -3.98 56.85
C LYS A 97 -16.76 -3.15 57.78
N ASP A 98 -15.58 -3.68 58.17
CA ASP A 98 -14.62 -3.00 59.03
C ASP A 98 -14.19 -1.65 58.45
N LYS A 99 -13.92 -1.59 57.13
CA LYS A 99 -13.42 -0.38 56.48
C LYS A 99 -14.49 0.66 56.19
N LEU A 100 -15.70 0.24 55.83
CA LEU A 100 -16.84 1.16 55.76
C LEU A 100 -17.14 1.73 57.15
N ASP A 101 -17.08 0.89 58.18
CA ASP A 101 -17.29 1.35 59.55
C ASP A 101 -16.16 2.26 60.06
N GLU A 102 -14.91 2.00 59.69
CA GLU A 102 -13.76 2.88 59.95
C GLU A 102 -13.96 4.26 59.30
N LEU A 103 -14.41 4.28 58.04
CA LEU A 103 -14.72 5.51 57.29
C LEU A 103 -15.86 6.30 57.94
N CYS A 104 -16.85 5.62 58.52
CA CYS A 104 -17.98 6.24 59.21
C CYS A 104 -17.68 6.66 60.65
N SER A 105 -16.85 5.91 61.38
CA SER A 105 -16.61 6.10 62.82
C SER A 105 -15.46 7.07 63.13
N HIS A 106 -14.46 7.18 62.25
CA HIS A 106 -13.32 8.10 62.40
C HIS A 106 -13.39 9.23 61.35
N GLY A 107 -14.58 9.79 61.14
CA GLY A 107 -15.06 10.59 60.00
C GLY A 107 -14.33 11.89 59.58
N ASP A 108 -13.08 12.12 59.97
CA ASP A 108 -12.33 13.34 59.64
C ASP A 108 -12.17 13.60 58.14
N LEU A 109 -12.32 12.60 57.26
CA LEU A 109 -12.23 12.79 55.81
C LEU A 109 -13.59 13.10 55.17
N LEU A 110 -14.61 12.28 55.49
CA LEU A 110 -15.95 12.42 54.91
C LEU A 110 -16.61 13.71 55.39
N ASP A 111 -16.46 14.06 56.67
CA ASP A 111 -17.04 15.28 57.23
C ASP A 111 -16.26 16.52 56.76
N LYS A 112 -14.93 16.47 56.77
CA LYS A 112 -14.07 17.61 56.36
C LYS A 112 -14.27 18.05 54.91
N TYR A 113 -14.45 17.09 54.01
CA TYR A 113 -14.65 17.37 52.59
C TYR A 113 -16.12 17.28 52.17
N GLN A 114 -17.05 17.11 53.12
CA GLN A 114 -18.48 16.95 52.88
C GLN A 114 -18.73 15.91 51.78
N VAL A 115 -18.20 14.70 51.95
CA VAL A 115 -18.29 13.63 50.95
C VAL A 115 -19.60 12.87 51.11
N ARG A 116 -20.40 12.80 50.04
CA ARG A 116 -21.57 11.93 49.91
C ARG A 116 -21.13 10.56 49.40
N LEU A 117 -21.33 9.51 50.20
CA LEU A 117 -20.95 8.14 49.86
C LEU A 117 -22.14 7.40 49.25
N ASN A 118 -21.93 6.74 48.12
CA ASN A 118 -22.91 5.84 47.50
C ASN A 118 -22.28 4.47 47.26
N VAL A 119 -23.05 3.41 47.48
CA VAL A 119 -22.68 2.06 47.05
C VAL A 119 -23.45 1.74 45.77
N LEU A 120 -22.70 1.50 44.69
CA LEU A 120 -23.27 1.20 43.37
C LEU A 120 -23.15 -0.30 43.10
N GLY A 121 -24.25 -0.97 42.75
CA GLY A 121 -24.25 -2.40 42.48
C GLY A 121 -25.49 -3.11 43.02
N LYS A 122 -25.49 -4.44 42.91
CA LYS A 122 -26.59 -5.30 43.34
C LYS A 122 -26.46 -5.61 44.84
N THR A 123 -26.79 -4.62 45.67
CA THR A 123 -26.62 -4.65 47.13
C THR A 123 -27.39 -5.79 47.81
N GLU A 124 -28.43 -6.32 47.17
CA GLU A 124 -29.16 -7.54 47.57
C GLU A 124 -28.27 -8.78 47.72
N LEU A 125 -27.11 -8.80 47.07
CA LEU A 125 -26.14 -9.89 47.16
C LEU A 125 -25.20 -9.77 48.37
N LEU A 126 -25.25 -8.66 49.13
CA LEU A 126 -24.39 -8.45 50.30
C LEU A 126 -24.91 -9.22 51.52
N PRO A 127 -24.02 -9.72 52.39
CA PRO A 127 -24.42 -10.25 53.69
C PRO A 127 -25.21 -9.19 54.51
N PRO A 128 -26.22 -9.59 55.30
CA PRO A 128 -27.08 -8.64 56.02
C PRO A 128 -26.32 -7.65 56.92
N ASP A 129 -25.23 -8.10 57.54
CA ASP A 129 -24.42 -7.28 58.44
C ASP A 129 -23.49 -6.30 57.72
N VAL A 130 -23.16 -6.55 56.44
CA VAL A 130 -22.49 -5.58 55.56
C VAL A 130 -23.49 -4.57 55.02
N LEU A 131 -24.68 -5.05 54.62
CA LEU A 131 -25.75 -4.21 54.10
C LEU A 131 -26.21 -3.17 55.12
N GLU A 132 -26.30 -3.54 56.41
CA GLU A 132 -26.60 -2.61 57.49
C GLU A 132 -25.58 -1.46 57.58
N VAL A 133 -24.29 -1.76 57.47
CA VAL A 133 -23.22 -0.75 57.49
C VAL A 133 -23.25 0.14 56.24
N VAL A 134 -23.54 -0.43 55.07
CA VAL A 134 -23.75 0.33 53.83
C VAL A 134 -24.89 1.34 53.99
N HIS A 135 -26.06 0.91 54.46
CA HIS A 135 -27.21 1.80 54.65
C HIS A 135 -26.93 2.89 55.68
N ARG A 136 -26.22 2.57 56.76
CA ARG A 136 -25.78 3.55 57.75
C ARG A 136 -24.84 4.58 57.12
N ALA A 137 -23.84 4.15 56.34
CA ALA A 137 -22.86 5.01 55.69
C ALA A 137 -23.51 5.98 54.67
N GLU A 138 -24.40 5.47 53.83
CA GLU A 138 -25.16 6.29 52.87
C GLU A 138 -26.08 7.28 53.61
N SER A 139 -26.78 6.85 54.65
CA SER A 139 -27.70 7.71 55.43
C SER A 139 -26.97 8.83 56.17
N MET A 140 -25.82 8.53 56.78
CA MET A 140 -25.00 9.52 57.48
C MET A 140 -24.47 10.61 56.55
N THR A 141 -24.13 10.25 55.31
CA THR A 141 -23.53 11.16 54.34
C THR A 141 -24.51 11.74 53.32
N ALA A 142 -25.80 11.36 53.39
CA ALA A 142 -26.81 11.75 52.40
C ALA A 142 -26.98 13.27 52.23
N LYS A 143 -26.74 14.05 53.28
CA LYS A 143 -26.85 15.52 53.28
C LYS A 143 -25.56 16.24 52.90
N HIS A 144 -24.46 15.52 52.72
CA HIS A 144 -23.19 16.10 52.32
C HIS A 144 -23.24 16.60 50.86
N ASN A 145 -22.65 17.77 50.60
CA ASN A 145 -22.76 18.48 49.32
C ASN A 145 -21.40 18.85 48.68
N GLY A 146 -20.30 18.27 49.15
CA GLY A 146 -18.94 18.53 48.68
C GLY A 146 -18.55 17.67 47.48
N ALA A 147 -18.10 16.44 47.73
CA ALA A 147 -17.69 15.49 46.69
C ALA A 147 -18.50 14.18 46.79
N ILE A 148 -18.56 13.42 45.70
CA ILE A 148 -19.22 12.11 45.66
C ILE A 148 -18.16 11.01 45.72
N LEU A 149 -18.34 10.03 46.60
CA LEU A 149 -17.57 8.79 46.61
C LEU A 149 -18.49 7.63 46.26
N ASN A 150 -18.33 7.06 45.07
CA ASN A 150 -19.04 5.86 44.67
C ASN A 150 -18.17 4.63 44.94
N ILE A 151 -18.73 3.62 45.61
CA ILE A 151 -18.08 2.34 45.85
C ILE A 151 -18.86 1.28 45.09
N CYS A 152 -18.27 0.73 44.02
CA CYS A 152 -18.91 -0.29 43.22
C CYS A 152 -18.76 -1.67 43.89
N MET A 153 -19.83 -2.15 44.53
CA MET A 153 -19.90 -3.47 45.14
C MET A 153 -21.34 -3.90 45.47
N PRO A 154 -21.74 -5.15 45.16
CA PRO A 154 -21.23 -6.03 44.11
C PRO A 154 -21.66 -5.52 42.73
N TYR A 155 -20.72 -5.23 41.84
CA TYR A 155 -21.01 -4.48 40.61
C TYR A 155 -20.37 -5.08 39.35
N THR A 156 -21.11 -5.10 38.24
CA THR A 156 -20.59 -5.32 36.88
C THR A 156 -21.36 -4.44 35.89
N SER A 157 -20.70 -3.95 34.85
CA SER A 157 -21.34 -3.11 33.83
C SER A 157 -22.47 -3.83 33.10
N ARG A 158 -22.34 -5.14 32.86
CA ARG A 158 -23.40 -5.95 32.25
C ARG A 158 -24.66 -5.98 33.10
N GLU A 159 -24.52 -6.15 34.41
CA GLU A 159 -25.66 -6.13 35.32
C GLU A 159 -26.32 -4.74 35.40
N GLU A 160 -25.51 -3.67 35.43
CA GLU A 160 -26.03 -2.30 35.45
C GLU A 160 -26.82 -1.98 34.17
N ILE A 161 -26.29 -2.34 33.00
CA ILE A 161 -26.99 -2.16 31.73
C ILE A 161 -28.28 -2.99 31.72
N THR A 162 -28.23 -4.24 32.17
CA THR A 162 -29.40 -5.11 32.26
C THR A 162 -30.48 -4.49 33.17
N SER A 163 -30.08 -4.00 34.34
CA SER A 163 -30.98 -3.32 35.29
C SER A 163 -31.58 -2.03 34.71
N ALA A 164 -30.78 -1.24 33.99
CA ALA A 164 -31.24 -0.02 33.33
C ALA A 164 -32.25 -0.32 32.23
N VAL A 165 -31.99 -1.33 31.40
CA VAL A 165 -32.92 -1.79 30.35
C VAL A 165 -34.21 -2.36 30.98
N GLU A 166 -34.11 -3.22 31.99
CA GLU A 166 -35.28 -3.73 32.72
C GLU A 166 -36.11 -2.58 33.31
N SER A 167 -35.47 -1.55 33.86
CA SER A 167 -36.15 -0.38 34.39
C SER A 167 -36.89 0.41 33.30
N ILE A 168 -36.31 0.56 32.10
CA ILE A 168 -36.94 1.25 30.97
C ILE A 168 -38.13 0.44 30.47
N VAL A 169 -37.97 -0.87 30.31
CA VAL A 169 -39.04 -1.77 29.89
C VAL A 169 -40.20 -1.75 30.88
N ARG A 170 -39.92 -1.74 32.19
CA ARG A 170 -40.95 -1.61 33.23
C ARG A 170 -41.67 -0.26 33.16
N SER A 171 -40.95 0.86 32.99
CA SER A 171 -41.57 2.19 32.81
C SER A 171 -42.39 2.27 31.53
N HIS A 172 -41.99 1.58 30.45
CA HIS A 172 -42.80 1.52 29.22
C HIS A 172 -44.08 0.70 29.45
N GLN A 173 -43.97 -0.45 30.12
CA GLN A 173 -45.12 -1.29 30.47
C GLN A 173 -46.11 -0.58 31.42
N SER A 174 -45.64 0.34 32.27
CA SER A 174 -46.51 1.16 33.14
C SER A 174 -47.06 2.42 32.47
N GLY A 175 -46.68 2.71 31.22
CA GLY A 175 -47.13 3.90 30.47
C GLY A 175 -46.42 5.20 30.86
N GLU A 176 -45.28 5.13 31.54
CA GLU A 176 -44.47 6.30 31.94
C GLU A 176 -43.55 6.83 30.82
N ILE A 177 -43.26 5.99 29.81
CA ILE A 177 -42.41 6.34 28.66
C ILE A 177 -42.90 5.63 27.40
N GLU A 178 -42.93 6.35 26.28
CA GLU A 178 -43.27 5.77 24.98
C GLU A 178 -42.04 5.16 24.30
N LEU A 179 -42.25 4.26 23.34
CA LEU A 179 -41.17 3.59 22.60
C LEU A 179 -40.24 4.59 21.88
N ASP A 180 -40.81 5.63 21.29
CA ASP A 180 -40.07 6.66 20.55
C ASP A 180 -39.20 7.55 21.47
N ASP A 181 -39.47 7.55 22.77
CA ASP A 181 -38.72 8.29 23.78
C ASP A 181 -37.54 7.48 24.36
N ILE A 182 -37.35 6.23 23.94
CA ILE A 182 -36.21 5.39 24.34
C ILE A 182 -34.99 5.80 23.52
N THR A 183 -34.17 6.68 24.10
CA THR A 183 -32.96 7.23 23.51
C THR A 183 -31.71 6.82 24.30
N PRO A 184 -30.49 7.02 23.76
CA PRO A 184 -29.26 6.86 24.53
C PRO A 184 -29.25 7.68 25.83
N GLU A 185 -29.87 8.86 25.83
CA GLU A 185 -30.04 9.72 27.00
C GLU A 185 -30.95 9.09 28.06
N THR A 186 -32.04 8.45 27.62
CA THR A 186 -32.95 7.67 28.47
C THR A 186 -32.23 6.50 29.14
N LEU A 187 -31.35 5.83 28.41
CA LEU A 187 -30.49 4.77 28.95
C LEU A 187 -29.47 5.32 29.95
N GLU A 188 -28.77 6.41 29.61
CA GLU A 188 -27.79 7.06 30.49
C GLU A 188 -28.44 7.50 31.82
N ALA A 189 -29.68 8.01 31.78
CA ALA A 189 -30.45 8.42 32.95
C ALA A 189 -30.74 7.30 33.95
N ARG A 190 -30.71 6.04 33.51
CA ARG A 190 -31.02 4.85 34.33
C ARG A 190 -29.78 4.10 34.81
N LEU A 191 -28.57 4.54 34.42
CA LEU A 191 -27.32 4.01 34.97
C LEU A 191 -27.13 4.47 36.42
N TYR A 192 -26.51 3.62 37.26
CA TYR A 192 -26.34 3.86 38.70
C TYR A 192 -25.58 5.15 39.01
N THR A 193 -24.59 5.52 38.18
CA THR A 193 -23.85 6.77 38.34
C THR A 193 -24.75 7.99 38.16
N LYS A 194 -25.66 7.96 37.18
CA LYS A 194 -26.57 9.08 36.89
C LYS A 194 -27.71 9.17 37.91
N LEU A 195 -28.21 8.02 38.38
CA LEU A 195 -29.14 7.90 39.51
C LEU A 195 -28.57 8.40 40.86
N ARG A 196 -27.28 8.74 40.91
CA ARG A 196 -26.57 9.26 42.08
C ARG A 196 -25.87 10.59 41.80
N ASP A 197 -26.33 11.33 40.78
CA ASP A 197 -25.84 12.63 40.32
C ASP A 197 -24.33 12.70 40.05
N SER A 198 -23.73 11.58 39.65
CA SER A 198 -22.29 11.58 39.34
C SER A 198 -22.04 12.29 38.00
N PRO A 199 -21.05 13.19 37.91
CA PRO A 199 -20.60 13.75 36.63
C PRO A 199 -20.11 12.66 35.69
N LYS A 200 -20.07 12.93 34.38
CA LYS A 200 -19.56 11.97 33.39
C LYS A 200 -18.12 11.58 33.74
N LEU A 201 -17.80 10.29 33.57
CA LEU A 201 -16.46 9.78 33.85
C LEU A 201 -15.47 10.36 32.85
N ASP A 202 -14.49 11.13 33.32
CA ASP A 202 -13.42 11.66 32.50
C ASP A 202 -12.35 10.55 32.34
N ILE A 203 -12.35 9.85 31.20
CA ILE A 203 -11.33 8.85 30.89
C ILE A 203 -10.18 9.55 30.18
N LEU A 204 -9.06 9.77 30.89
CA LEU A 204 -7.82 10.23 30.26
C LEU A 204 -6.61 9.55 30.87
N VAL A 205 -6.28 8.36 30.37
CA VAL A 205 -4.96 7.76 30.57
C VAL A 205 -4.55 7.01 29.30
N ASP A 206 -3.59 7.57 28.57
CA ASP A 206 -2.90 6.90 27.47
C ASP A 206 -1.75 6.05 28.06
N HIS A 207 -1.98 4.74 28.15
CA HIS A 207 -0.96 3.76 28.49
C HIS A 207 -0.87 2.71 27.38
N PRO A 208 -0.16 3.01 26.28
CA PRO A 208 -0.04 2.11 25.13
C PRO A 208 0.73 0.83 25.47
N GLU A 209 1.43 0.80 26.61
CA GLU A 209 2.10 -0.39 27.15
C GLU A 209 1.21 -1.24 28.08
N ASP A 210 0.01 -0.79 28.43
CA ASP A 210 -0.93 -1.61 29.21
C ASP A 210 -1.65 -2.60 28.28
N ALA A 211 -1.50 -3.89 28.57
CA ALA A 211 -2.16 -4.98 27.88
C ALA A 211 -3.71 -4.87 27.86
N LYS A 212 -4.29 -4.07 28.76
CA LYS A 212 -5.74 -3.82 28.85
C LYS A 212 -6.20 -2.62 28.01
N SER A 213 -5.29 -1.77 27.53
CA SER A 213 -5.62 -0.57 26.73
C SER A 213 -5.74 -0.92 25.24
N ARG A 214 -6.84 -1.61 24.87
CA ARG A 214 -7.11 -2.01 23.48
C ARG A 214 -8.59 -2.10 23.17
N TRP A 215 -8.94 -1.83 21.92
CA TRP A 215 -10.19 -2.32 21.34
C TRP A 215 -9.99 -3.76 20.86
N SER A 216 -11.01 -4.61 20.96
CA SER A 216 -10.96 -5.99 20.44
C SER A 216 -12.33 -6.43 19.97
N THR A 217 -12.37 -7.25 18.92
CA THR A 217 -13.62 -7.84 18.44
C THR A 217 -14.13 -8.91 19.41
N GLU A 218 -15.45 -9.03 19.55
CA GLU A 218 -16.08 -10.11 20.32
C GLU A 218 -16.12 -11.42 19.53
N ARG A 219 -16.04 -12.54 20.24
CA ARG A 219 -16.09 -13.90 19.68
C ARG A 219 -17.51 -14.42 19.78
N HIS A 220 -18.40 -14.04 18.86
CA HIS A 220 -19.73 -14.64 18.80
C HIS A 220 -19.76 -15.84 17.85
N GLY A 221 -20.18 -16.98 18.40
CA GLY A 221 -20.41 -18.22 17.67
C GLY A 221 -21.78 -18.20 16.99
N ASP A 222 -21.77 -18.15 15.67
CA ASP A 222 -22.56 -18.95 14.73
C ASP A 222 -21.97 -18.64 13.34
N PRO A 223 -21.41 -19.61 12.60
CA PRO A 223 -20.77 -19.36 11.31
C PRO A 223 -21.66 -18.70 10.24
N GLY A 224 -23.00 -18.69 10.44
CA GLY A 224 -23.97 -18.19 9.47
C GLY A 224 -24.38 -16.71 9.59
N LEU A 225 -24.04 -16.00 10.68
CA LEU A 225 -24.52 -14.63 10.97
C LEU A 225 -23.35 -13.71 11.37
N GLN A 226 -22.33 -13.64 10.53
CA GLN A 226 -21.14 -12.85 10.82
C GLN A 226 -21.37 -11.35 10.57
N GLU A 227 -21.84 -10.63 11.57
CA GLU A 227 -21.78 -9.16 11.57
C GLU A 227 -20.32 -8.71 11.66
N CYS A 228 -19.84 -8.02 10.62
CA CYS A 228 -18.52 -7.39 10.66
C CYS A 228 -18.51 -6.36 11.79
N GLN A 229 -17.62 -6.45 12.77
CA GLN A 229 -17.43 -5.39 13.76
C GLN A 229 -16.44 -4.35 13.22
N TRP A 230 -16.61 -3.07 13.53
CA TRP A 230 -15.72 -2.00 13.05
C TRP A 230 -15.57 -0.88 14.07
N VAL A 231 -14.55 -0.04 13.89
CA VAL A 231 -14.36 1.21 14.66
C VAL A 231 -14.50 2.40 13.72
N ILE A 232 -15.28 3.41 14.11
CA ILE A 232 -15.34 4.71 13.41
C ILE A 232 -14.69 5.77 14.29
N LEU A 233 -13.72 6.48 13.72
CA LEU A 233 -13.06 7.65 14.30
C LEU A 233 -13.66 8.90 13.66
N LYS A 234 -14.21 9.79 14.48
CA LYS A 234 -14.62 11.13 14.06
C LYS A 234 -13.47 12.09 14.31
N LEU A 235 -12.93 12.70 13.25
CA LEU A 235 -11.86 13.67 13.37
C LEU A 235 -12.42 14.99 13.92
N ASP A 236 -11.61 15.79 14.61
CA ASP A 236 -12.04 17.10 15.16
C ASP A 236 -12.21 18.16 14.08
N LYS A 237 -11.41 18.07 13.00
CA LYS A 237 -11.49 18.93 11.82
C LYS A 237 -11.59 18.11 10.54
N LEU A 238 -12.15 18.72 9.50
CA LEU A 238 -12.08 18.16 8.16
C LEU A 238 -10.60 18.07 7.76
N SER A 239 -10.16 16.90 7.28
CA SER A 239 -8.74 16.62 7.08
C SER A 239 -8.51 15.78 5.83
N VAL A 240 -7.41 16.01 5.11
CA VAL A 240 -6.95 15.09 4.07
C VAL A 240 -6.01 14.09 4.72
N VAL A 241 -6.51 12.90 5.05
CA VAL A 241 -5.75 11.88 5.79
C VAL A 241 -4.90 11.07 4.83
N THR A 242 -3.58 11.16 4.96
CA THR A 242 -2.63 10.54 4.03
C THR A 242 -2.01 9.26 4.56
N MET A 243 -2.01 9.05 5.89
CA MET A 243 -1.44 7.87 6.52
C MET A 243 -2.24 7.42 7.75
N ILE A 244 -2.23 6.11 8.00
CA ILE A 244 -2.68 5.47 9.23
C ILE A 244 -1.55 4.63 9.83
N ARG A 245 -1.33 4.74 11.13
CA ARG A 245 -0.39 3.94 11.91
C ARG A 245 -1.16 3.05 12.87
N PHE A 246 -0.94 1.75 12.80
CA PHE A 246 -1.38 0.82 13.82
C PHE A 246 -0.23 0.60 14.79
N GLY A 247 -0.36 1.16 16.00
CA GLY A 247 0.48 0.80 17.12
C GLY A 247 0.11 -0.59 17.62
N LYS A 248 1.10 -1.28 18.17
CA LYS A 248 0.96 -2.67 18.62
C LYS A 248 1.49 -2.80 20.02
N PHE A 249 1.03 -3.82 20.71
CA PHE A 249 1.55 -4.17 22.02
C PHE A 249 3.03 -4.53 21.92
N MET A 250 3.81 -4.16 22.95
CA MET A 250 5.25 -4.40 23.09
C MET A 250 5.68 -5.88 23.09
N LYS A 251 4.75 -6.82 22.86
CA LYS A 251 4.98 -8.25 22.65
C LYS A 251 4.00 -8.76 21.59
N SER A 252 4.41 -9.76 20.81
CA SER A 252 3.50 -10.46 19.90
C SER A 252 2.30 -11.02 20.69
N HIS A 253 1.10 -10.88 20.12
CA HIS A 253 -0.17 -11.20 20.76
C HIS A 253 -1.07 -11.97 19.77
N PRO A 254 -1.75 -13.06 20.17
CA PRO A 254 -2.53 -13.92 19.24
C PRO A 254 -3.68 -13.22 18.48
N CYS A 255 -4.14 -12.08 18.98
CA CYS A 255 -5.16 -11.23 18.35
C CYS A 255 -4.57 -10.08 17.50
N ASN A 256 -3.25 -10.07 17.27
CA ASN A 256 -2.63 -9.16 16.34
C ASN A 256 -3.17 -9.46 14.93
N VAL A 257 -3.66 -8.39 14.31
CA VAL A 257 -4.50 -8.38 13.11
C VAL A 257 -3.88 -9.14 11.95
N SER A 258 -4.67 -9.98 11.26
CA SER A 258 -4.23 -10.61 10.01
C SER A 258 -4.60 -9.79 8.76
N ALA A 259 -5.76 -9.14 8.72
CA ALA A 259 -6.22 -8.33 7.58
C ALA A 259 -7.27 -7.29 7.97
N PHE A 260 -7.25 -6.13 7.30
CA PHE A 260 -8.15 -5.00 7.56
C PHE A 260 -8.47 -4.20 6.29
N ARG A 261 -9.56 -3.43 6.32
CA ARG A 261 -9.86 -2.33 5.40
C ARG A 261 -10.01 -1.03 6.18
N VAL A 262 -9.63 0.07 5.58
CA VAL A 262 -9.87 1.41 6.13
C VAL A 262 -10.66 2.19 5.10
N TYR A 263 -11.69 2.87 5.56
CA TYR A 263 -12.53 3.76 4.77
C TYR A 263 -12.46 5.17 5.32
N GLY A 264 -12.66 6.16 4.46
CA GLY A 264 -12.70 7.57 4.86
C GLY A 264 -13.74 8.34 4.07
N GLY A 265 -14.44 9.24 4.75
CA GLY A 265 -15.60 9.89 4.16
C GLY A 265 -16.06 11.13 4.89
N LEU A 266 -17.04 11.81 4.31
CA LEU A 266 -17.68 12.99 4.92
C LEU A 266 -18.76 12.60 5.94
N GLY A 267 -19.34 11.40 5.80
CA GLY A 267 -20.36 10.86 6.69
C GLY A 267 -20.03 9.45 7.18
N THR A 268 -21.00 8.81 7.83
CA THR A 268 -20.85 7.50 8.46
C THR A 268 -21.48 6.36 7.67
N LYS A 269 -22.25 6.67 6.62
CA LYS A 269 -22.85 5.67 5.73
C LYS A 269 -21.80 5.13 4.75
N ASP A 270 -21.93 3.87 4.35
CA ASP A 270 -20.98 3.24 3.44
C ASP A 270 -20.93 3.95 2.06
N SER A 271 -22.06 4.49 1.59
CA SER A 271 -22.15 5.29 0.37
C SER A 271 -21.44 6.66 0.45
N GLU A 272 -21.08 7.11 1.66
CA GLU A 272 -20.38 8.38 1.91
C GLU A 272 -18.89 8.19 2.20
N MET A 273 -18.40 6.94 2.13
CA MET A 273 -17.03 6.56 2.43
C MET A 273 -16.32 5.92 1.23
N HIS A 274 -15.02 6.18 1.12
CA HIS A 274 -14.13 5.59 0.13
C HIS A 274 -13.18 4.60 0.79
N GLU A 275 -12.91 3.45 0.15
CA GLU A 275 -11.89 2.52 0.61
C GLU A 275 -10.51 3.18 0.44
N LEU A 276 -9.90 3.57 1.57
CA LEU A 276 -8.60 4.23 1.60
C LEU A 276 -7.45 3.22 1.51
N ILE A 277 -7.61 2.04 2.12
CA ILE A 277 -6.61 0.96 1.99
C ILE A 277 -7.24 -0.38 2.38
N ARG A 278 -6.73 -1.44 1.75
CA ARG A 278 -6.81 -2.81 2.24
C ARG A 278 -5.43 -3.32 2.58
N GLY A 279 -5.26 -3.86 3.78
CA GLY A 279 -3.95 -4.23 4.29
C GLY A 279 -3.96 -5.48 5.16
N LYS A 280 -2.76 -5.92 5.50
CA LYS A 280 -2.48 -6.96 6.48
C LYS A 280 -1.46 -6.41 7.47
N LEU A 281 -1.67 -6.64 8.77
CA LEU A 281 -0.63 -6.38 9.75
C LEU A 281 0.22 -7.64 9.91
N ARG A 282 1.51 -7.45 10.19
CA ARG A 282 2.38 -8.58 10.58
C ARG A 282 2.02 -9.04 11.99
N ASP A 283 2.28 -10.30 12.33
CA ASP A 283 2.22 -10.76 13.71
C ASP A 283 3.55 -10.48 14.44
N ASP A 284 3.81 -9.20 14.67
CA ASP A 284 4.93 -8.67 15.46
C ASP A 284 4.44 -7.54 16.36
N ASP A 285 5.29 -7.07 17.27
CA ASP A 285 5.08 -5.93 18.19
C ASP A 285 5.48 -4.57 17.58
N ILE A 286 5.97 -4.59 16.34
CA ILE A 286 6.45 -3.39 15.66
C ILE A 286 5.26 -2.61 15.06
N PRO A 287 5.05 -1.33 15.41
CA PRO A 287 4.03 -0.49 14.78
C PRO A 287 4.18 -0.42 13.27
N GLN A 288 3.05 -0.38 12.55
CA GLN A 288 3.04 -0.32 11.09
C GLN A 288 2.26 0.88 10.60
N THR A 289 2.90 1.70 9.77
CA THR A 289 2.30 2.85 9.10
C THR A 289 1.99 2.50 7.65
N PHE A 290 0.80 2.87 7.20
CA PHE A 290 0.30 2.67 5.86
C PHE A 290 -0.08 4.02 5.25
N THR A 291 0.26 4.20 3.97
CA THR A 291 -0.24 5.33 3.17
C THR A 291 -1.65 5.03 2.71
N LEU A 292 -2.53 6.03 2.79
CA LEU A 292 -3.94 5.94 2.46
C LEU A 292 -4.20 6.52 1.05
N ASN A 293 -5.12 5.91 0.31
CA ASN A 293 -5.59 6.41 -0.99
C ASN A 293 -6.61 7.54 -0.78
N TYR A 294 -6.11 8.76 -0.54
CA TYR A 294 -6.94 9.95 -0.30
C TYR A 294 -7.38 10.67 -1.60
N LYS A 295 -7.22 10.02 -2.75
CA LYS A 295 -7.55 10.55 -4.08
C LYS A 295 -8.56 9.64 -4.76
N THR A 296 -9.46 10.20 -5.57
CA THR A 296 -10.42 9.43 -6.36
C THR A 296 -9.67 8.52 -7.34
N PRO A 297 -10.02 7.23 -7.49
CA PRO A 297 -9.31 6.30 -8.37
C PRO A 297 -9.28 6.72 -9.85
N SER A 298 -10.35 7.33 -10.35
CA SER A 298 -10.53 7.68 -11.76
C SER A 298 -9.88 9.01 -12.17
N ALA A 299 -9.88 10.01 -11.29
CA ALA A 299 -9.46 11.37 -11.63
C ALA A 299 -8.29 11.88 -10.77
N GLY A 300 -7.82 11.10 -9.79
CA GLY A 300 -6.73 11.50 -8.90
C GLY A 300 -7.05 12.73 -8.05
N VAL A 301 -8.33 13.10 -7.92
CA VAL A 301 -8.78 14.29 -7.19
C VAL A 301 -8.71 14.00 -5.70
N PRO A 302 -7.96 14.76 -4.89
CA PRO A 302 -7.93 14.56 -3.45
C PRO A 302 -9.29 14.82 -2.84
N PHE A 303 -9.66 14.08 -1.79
CA PHE A 303 -10.90 14.30 -1.05
C PHE A 303 -10.65 14.39 0.46
N PRO A 304 -11.44 15.20 1.17
CA PRO A 304 -11.31 15.34 2.60
C PRO A 304 -12.14 14.28 3.35
N CYS A 305 -11.69 13.92 4.54
CA CYS A 305 -12.37 13.00 5.45
C CYS A 305 -12.78 13.74 6.73
N ARG A 306 -13.99 13.45 7.20
CA ARG A 306 -14.47 13.77 8.55
C ARG A 306 -14.48 12.53 9.44
N TYR A 307 -14.69 11.36 8.83
CA TYR A 307 -14.77 10.07 9.50
C TYR A 307 -13.76 9.10 8.87
N ILE A 308 -13.16 8.25 9.72
CA ILE A 308 -12.32 7.13 9.31
C ILE A 308 -12.91 5.86 9.92
N LYS A 309 -13.27 4.86 9.10
CA LYS A 309 -13.82 3.58 9.52
C LYS A 309 -12.78 2.47 9.31
N ILE A 310 -12.49 1.70 10.35
CA ILE A 310 -11.53 0.59 10.34
C ILE A 310 -12.31 -0.72 10.47
N CYS A 311 -12.25 -1.55 9.44
CA CYS A 311 -12.96 -2.82 9.35
C CYS A 311 -11.97 -4.00 9.38
N PRO A 312 -11.90 -4.79 10.47
CA PRO A 312 -11.26 -6.11 10.44
C PRO A 312 -11.87 -7.02 9.38
N ILE A 313 -11.03 -7.80 8.70
CA ILE A 313 -11.47 -8.88 7.79
C ILE A 313 -11.41 -10.26 8.51
N SER A 314 -10.68 -10.36 9.63
CA SER A 314 -10.45 -11.62 10.35
C SER A 314 -11.18 -11.68 11.68
N TYR A 315 -11.44 -12.91 12.15
CA TYR A 315 -12.26 -13.26 13.30
C TYR A 315 -11.81 -12.64 14.64
N ASN A 316 -10.53 -12.32 14.82
CA ASN A 316 -9.99 -11.72 16.04
C ASN A 316 -9.05 -10.56 15.70
N MET A 317 -9.49 -9.32 15.94
CA MET A 317 -8.66 -8.13 15.77
C MET A 317 -8.63 -7.35 17.08
N SER A 318 -7.43 -7.13 17.61
CA SER A 318 -7.19 -6.12 18.64
C SER A 318 -6.51 -4.89 18.02
N ILE A 319 -7.04 -3.71 18.31
CA ILE A 319 -6.42 -2.42 17.98
C ILE A 319 -5.93 -1.81 19.28
N TRP A 320 -4.60 -1.65 19.39
CA TRP A 320 -3.96 -1.06 20.57
C TRP A 320 -3.92 0.47 20.46
N HIS A 321 -3.42 0.95 19.32
CA HIS A 321 -3.25 2.37 19.08
C HIS A 321 -3.45 2.65 17.58
N VAL A 322 -4.12 3.77 17.28
CA VAL A 322 -4.25 4.28 15.92
C VAL A 322 -3.70 5.70 15.88
N GLY A 323 -2.68 5.91 15.04
CA GLY A 323 -2.21 7.23 14.67
C GLY A 323 -2.73 7.59 13.28
N LEU A 324 -3.16 8.82 13.08
CA LEU A 324 -3.52 9.35 11.77
C LEU A 324 -2.60 10.53 11.44
N SER A 325 -2.20 10.65 10.18
CA SER A 325 -1.41 11.78 9.70
C SER A 325 -1.98 12.27 8.37
N GLY A 326 -1.90 13.57 8.15
CA GLY A 326 -2.53 14.21 7.00
C GLY A 326 -2.43 15.72 7.03
N ILE A 327 -3.10 16.36 6.08
CA ILE A 327 -3.15 17.81 5.94
C ILE A 327 -4.42 18.33 6.61
N VAL A 328 -4.26 19.26 7.55
CA VAL A 328 -5.35 19.89 8.32
C VAL A 328 -5.41 21.41 8.13
N GLU A 329 -4.55 21.96 7.27
CA GLU A 329 -4.52 23.39 6.98
C GLU A 329 -5.83 23.82 6.32
N GLU A 330 -6.57 24.72 6.97
CA GLU A 330 -7.94 25.06 6.60
C GLU A 330 -8.07 25.56 5.17
N GLY A 331 -7.15 26.43 4.71
CA GLY A 331 -7.14 26.95 3.35
C GLY A 331 -6.95 25.85 2.29
N PHE A 332 -6.03 24.91 2.54
CA PHE A 332 -5.81 23.77 1.65
C PHE A 332 -7.00 22.82 1.65
N VAL A 333 -7.47 22.39 2.84
CA VAL A 333 -8.56 21.43 2.97
C VAL A 333 -9.86 22.00 2.39
N LYS A 334 -10.13 23.30 2.54
CA LYS A 334 -11.27 23.96 1.93
C LYS A 334 -11.21 23.90 0.40
N ARG A 335 -10.07 24.21 -0.21
CA ARG A 335 -9.88 24.08 -1.67
C ARG A 335 -10.07 22.64 -2.15
N VAL A 336 -9.55 21.67 -1.39
CA VAL A 336 -9.73 20.24 -1.68
C VAL A 336 -11.20 19.85 -1.57
N HIS A 337 -11.91 20.32 -0.55
CA HIS A 337 -13.33 20.06 -0.38
C HIS A 337 -14.16 20.63 -1.53
N GLU A 338 -13.98 21.91 -1.86
CA GLU A 338 -14.66 22.58 -2.97
C GLU A 338 -14.36 21.89 -4.31
N GLY A 339 -13.09 21.55 -4.56
CA GLY A 339 -12.68 20.82 -5.76
C GLY A 339 -13.28 19.42 -5.84
N TYR A 340 -13.37 18.71 -4.71
CA TYR A 340 -13.98 17.39 -4.64
C TYR A 340 -15.49 17.44 -4.86
N ILE A 341 -16.20 18.40 -4.26
CA ILE A 341 -17.64 18.60 -4.50
C ILE A 341 -17.88 18.95 -5.96
N LYS A 342 -17.13 19.91 -6.51
CA LYS A 342 -17.21 20.27 -7.94
C LYS A 342 -16.95 19.07 -8.86
N HIS A 343 -15.98 18.21 -8.51
CA HIS A 343 -15.72 16.99 -9.25
C HIS A 343 -16.89 16.00 -9.19
N LYS A 344 -17.48 15.79 -8.01
CA LYS A 344 -18.69 14.96 -7.85
C LYS A 344 -19.87 15.50 -8.67
N ASP A 345 -20.11 16.81 -8.62
CA ASP A 345 -21.19 17.45 -9.36
C ASP A 345 -20.98 17.31 -10.87
N THR A 346 -19.73 17.51 -11.32
CA THR A 346 -19.34 17.31 -12.72
C THR A 346 -19.56 15.87 -13.17
N LEU A 347 -19.11 14.89 -12.38
CA LEU A 347 -19.30 13.48 -12.68
C LEU A 347 -20.78 13.10 -12.70
N ALA A 348 -21.57 13.59 -11.75
CA ALA A 348 -23.01 13.37 -11.72
C ALA A 348 -23.69 13.92 -12.98
N LEU A 349 -23.34 15.13 -13.40
CA LEU A 349 -23.83 15.73 -14.65
C LEU A 349 -23.39 14.93 -15.87
N HIS A 350 -22.13 14.47 -15.95
CA HIS A 350 -21.66 13.59 -17.02
C HIS A 350 -22.47 12.30 -17.09
N LEU A 351 -22.72 11.64 -15.95
CA LEU A 351 -23.50 10.40 -15.90
C LEU A 351 -24.96 10.62 -16.30
N VAL A 352 -25.57 11.74 -15.91
CA VAL A 352 -26.93 12.11 -16.32
C VAL A 352 -26.98 12.40 -17.83
N LEU A 353 -26.06 13.20 -18.36
CA LEU A 353 -25.98 13.51 -19.79
C LEU A 353 -25.79 12.24 -20.62
N LYS A 354 -24.83 11.39 -20.23
CA LYS A 354 -24.61 10.07 -20.82
C LYS A 354 -25.88 9.22 -20.81
N HIS A 355 -26.57 9.14 -19.66
CA HIS A 355 -27.80 8.38 -19.55
C HIS A 355 -28.92 8.91 -20.45
N LEU A 356 -29.11 10.23 -20.52
CA LEU A 356 -30.09 10.87 -21.40
C LEU A 356 -29.77 10.60 -22.88
N ARG A 357 -28.50 10.68 -23.28
CA ARG A 357 -28.04 10.36 -24.63
C ARG A 357 -28.29 8.90 -24.98
N ARG A 358 -27.86 7.97 -24.11
CA ARG A 358 -28.07 6.51 -24.29
C ARG A 358 -29.55 6.14 -24.36
N SER A 359 -30.39 6.80 -23.57
CA SER A 359 -31.85 6.57 -23.52
C SER A 359 -32.64 7.36 -24.56
N ASN A 360 -31.96 8.02 -25.51
CA ASN A 360 -32.56 8.78 -26.60
C ASN A 360 -33.42 9.99 -26.17
N PHE A 361 -33.17 10.56 -24.99
CA PHE A 361 -33.78 11.82 -24.54
C PHE A 361 -32.97 13.03 -25.02
N LEU A 362 -32.79 13.16 -26.34
CA LEU A 362 -31.85 14.11 -26.95
C LEU A 362 -32.18 15.59 -26.68
N THR A 363 -33.46 15.95 -26.61
CA THR A 363 -33.89 17.32 -26.29
C THR A 363 -33.48 17.73 -24.88
N ALA A 364 -33.65 16.82 -23.91
CA ALA A 364 -33.24 17.03 -22.53
C ALA A 364 -31.71 17.09 -22.43
N HIS A 365 -31.01 16.20 -23.13
CA HIS A 365 -29.55 16.21 -23.23
C HIS A 365 -29.01 17.55 -23.75
N ALA A 366 -29.48 18.03 -24.89
CA ALA A 366 -29.04 19.28 -25.49
C ALA A 366 -29.35 20.51 -24.62
N SER A 367 -30.54 20.54 -24.00
CA SER A 367 -30.93 21.61 -23.09
C SER A 367 -30.01 21.65 -21.87
N LEU A 368 -29.73 20.51 -21.26
CA LEU A 368 -28.87 20.43 -20.07
C LEU A 368 -27.41 20.74 -20.42
N LEU A 369 -26.91 20.25 -21.56
CA LEU A 369 -25.55 20.52 -22.03
C LEU A 369 -25.32 22.02 -22.29
N SER A 370 -26.28 22.68 -22.97
CA SER A 370 -26.18 24.11 -23.26
C SER A 370 -26.22 25.00 -22.01
N GLN A 371 -26.99 24.61 -20.99
CA GLN A 371 -27.06 25.36 -19.73
C GLN A 371 -25.84 25.14 -18.83
N THR A 372 -25.28 23.93 -18.84
CA THR A 372 -24.13 23.59 -17.99
C THR A 372 -22.80 24.04 -18.59
N GLY A 373 -22.71 24.17 -19.93
CA GLY A 373 -21.46 24.47 -20.64
C GLY A 373 -20.40 23.39 -20.46
N LEU A 374 -20.81 22.19 -20.03
CA LEU A 374 -19.92 21.11 -19.69
C LEU A 374 -19.39 20.45 -20.96
N ARG A 375 -18.07 20.29 -21.08
CA ARG A 375 -17.50 19.44 -22.12
C ARG A 375 -17.60 17.98 -21.63
N THR A 376 -18.44 17.18 -22.31
CA THR A 376 -18.60 15.75 -22.02
C THR A 376 -17.51 14.91 -22.69
N GLU A 377 -17.10 15.29 -23.90
CA GLU A 377 -16.16 14.57 -24.75
C GLU A 377 -15.56 15.49 -25.83
N HIS A 378 -14.69 14.96 -26.69
CA HIS A 378 -14.15 15.67 -27.85
C HIS A 378 -15.22 15.92 -28.93
N PRO A 379 -15.26 17.10 -29.58
CA PRO A 379 -16.30 17.42 -30.58
C PRO A 379 -16.39 16.43 -31.75
N LYS A 380 -15.26 15.87 -32.22
CA LYS A 380 -15.26 14.82 -33.25
C LYS A 380 -15.86 13.50 -32.76
N ILE A 381 -15.77 13.19 -31.47
CA ILE A 381 -16.41 12.01 -30.88
C ILE A 381 -17.92 12.21 -30.85
N THR A 382 -18.40 13.42 -30.51
CA THR A 382 -19.82 13.75 -30.59
C THR A 382 -20.34 13.62 -32.02
N ARG A 383 -19.60 14.14 -33.01
CA ARG A 383 -19.94 13.96 -34.43
C ARG A 383 -19.91 12.49 -34.86
N LEU A 384 -18.98 11.70 -34.32
CA LEU A 384 -18.90 10.26 -34.59
C LEU A 384 -20.12 9.53 -34.03
N HIS A 385 -20.54 9.87 -32.82
CA HIS A 385 -21.77 9.36 -32.22
C HIS A 385 -22.99 9.70 -33.09
N ASP A 386 -23.12 10.95 -33.52
CA ASP A 386 -24.26 11.39 -34.33
C ASP A 386 -24.30 10.65 -35.67
N ALA A 387 -23.16 10.63 -36.40
CA ALA A 387 -23.06 9.91 -37.66
C ALA A 387 -23.37 8.41 -37.51
N LEU A 388 -22.78 7.72 -36.53
CA LEU A 388 -22.92 6.28 -36.37
C LEU A 388 -24.25 5.88 -35.71
N VAL A 389 -24.58 6.46 -34.56
CA VAL A 389 -25.69 6.01 -33.72
C VAL A 389 -27.02 6.61 -34.16
N ILE A 390 -27.03 7.92 -34.47
CA ILE A 390 -28.25 8.67 -34.79
C ILE A 390 -28.59 8.56 -36.27
N ASP A 391 -27.67 8.95 -37.15
CA ASP A 391 -27.92 9.06 -38.59
C ASP A 391 -27.67 7.75 -39.36
N ALA A 392 -26.96 6.80 -38.74
CA ALA A 392 -26.50 5.56 -39.37
C ALA A 392 -25.69 5.79 -40.67
N ASP A 393 -24.97 6.90 -40.73
CA ASP A 393 -24.07 7.26 -41.83
C ASP A 393 -22.70 6.62 -41.63
N LEU A 394 -22.55 5.42 -42.19
CA LEU A 394 -21.31 4.64 -42.10
C LEU A 394 -20.17 5.19 -42.95
N ALA A 395 -20.44 6.05 -43.93
CA ALA A 395 -19.40 6.69 -44.73
C ALA A 395 -18.72 7.80 -43.92
N THR A 396 -19.52 8.72 -43.37
CA THR A 396 -19.03 9.78 -42.47
C THR A 396 -18.39 9.19 -41.21
N THR A 397 -18.93 8.07 -40.69
CA THR A 397 -18.32 7.34 -39.56
C THR A 397 -16.88 6.92 -39.87
N GLU A 398 -16.63 6.33 -41.05
CA GLU A 398 -15.30 5.86 -41.42
C GLU A 398 -14.30 7.03 -41.56
N GLU A 399 -14.73 8.15 -42.16
CA GLU A 399 -13.91 9.36 -42.28
C GLU A 399 -13.57 9.96 -40.91
N LEU A 400 -14.55 10.03 -40.00
CA LEU A 400 -14.34 10.54 -38.65
C LEU A 400 -13.38 9.65 -37.85
N VAL A 401 -13.47 8.33 -37.97
CA VAL A 401 -12.53 7.40 -37.31
C VAL A 401 -11.09 7.64 -37.79
N LYS A 402 -10.88 7.81 -39.10
CA LYS A 402 -9.55 8.15 -39.66
C LYS A 402 -9.05 9.49 -39.12
N SER A 403 -9.89 10.52 -39.17
CA SER A 403 -9.55 11.86 -38.67
C SER A 403 -9.25 11.89 -37.16
N ILE A 404 -10.00 11.13 -36.34
CA ILE A 404 -9.77 10.99 -34.89
C ILE A 404 -8.41 10.33 -34.61
N ALA A 405 -8.04 9.31 -35.39
CA ALA A 405 -6.79 8.59 -35.21
C ALA A 405 -5.56 9.36 -35.70
N GLU A 406 -5.64 9.98 -36.89
CA GLU A 406 -4.48 10.55 -37.60
C GLU A 406 -4.26 12.05 -37.34
N GLU A 407 -5.33 12.86 -37.19
CA GLU A 407 -5.20 14.33 -37.12
C GLU A 407 -5.18 14.86 -35.68
N GLU A 408 -5.95 14.25 -34.77
CA GLU A 408 -6.09 14.73 -33.38
C GLU A 408 -5.22 13.95 -32.38
N GLY A 409 -4.57 12.87 -32.83
CA GLY A 409 -3.73 12.04 -31.96
C GLY A 409 -4.50 11.31 -30.85
N LEU A 410 -5.82 11.18 -30.95
CA LEU A 410 -6.63 10.60 -29.86
C LEU A 410 -6.39 9.10 -29.63
N PHE A 411 -5.79 8.42 -30.62
CA PHE A 411 -5.36 7.02 -30.51
C PHE A 411 -3.95 6.88 -29.94
N GLU A 412 -3.14 7.95 -29.88
CA GLU A 412 -1.75 7.91 -29.38
C GLU A 412 -1.70 7.49 -27.92
N TYR A 413 -2.61 8.02 -27.10
CA TYR A 413 -2.73 7.61 -25.71
C TYR A 413 -2.90 6.09 -25.61
N ARG A 414 -3.84 5.53 -26.38
CA ARG A 414 -4.12 4.09 -26.37
C ARG A 414 -2.92 3.30 -26.85
N ALA A 415 -2.25 3.72 -27.93
CA ALA A 415 -1.04 3.06 -28.42
C ALA A 415 0.04 3.00 -27.34
N ARG A 416 0.26 4.11 -26.61
CA ARG A 416 1.26 4.23 -25.55
C ARG A 416 0.95 3.37 -24.32
N VAL A 417 -0.31 3.35 -23.85
CA VAL A 417 -0.69 2.61 -22.63
C VAL A 417 -1.18 1.17 -22.89
N SER A 418 -1.22 0.73 -24.15
CA SER A 418 -1.55 -0.66 -24.50
C SER A 418 -0.53 -1.63 -23.95
N SER A 419 -0.97 -2.80 -23.50
CA SER A 419 -0.10 -3.88 -23.05
C SER A 419 0.95 -4.20 -24.12
N PRO A 420 2.25 -4.05 -23.82
CA PRO A 420 3.29 -4.32 -24.79
C PRO A 420 3.52 -5.83 -24.90
N ALA A 421 3.90 -6.25 -26.09
CA ALA A 421 4.48 -7.55 -26.36
C ALA A 421 5.95 -7.59 -25.96
N CYS A 422 6.39 -8.67 -25.32
CA CYS A 422 7.81 -8.91 -25.06
C CYS A 422 8.41 -9.77 -26.18
N VAL A 423 9.24 -9.17 -27.03
CA VAL A 423 9.91 -9.90 -28.12
C VAL A 423 11.34 -10.21 -27.69
N TRP A 424 11.59 -11.48 -27.33
CA TRP A 424 12.91 -11.98 -26.95
C TRP A 424 13.67 -12.52 -28.16
N LYS A 425 14.98 -12.31 -28.18
CA LYS A 425 15.90 -12.90 -29.14
C LYS A 425 17.19 -13.31 -28.45
N ARG A 426 17.54 -14.59 -28.54
CA ARG A 426 18.83 -15.09 -28.10
C ARG A 426 19.93 -14.53 -28.99
N ILE A 427 20.98 -14.02 -28.36
CA ILE A 427 22.17 -13.54 -29.05
C ILE A 427 23.23 -14.63 -28.96
N MET A 428 23.84 -14.94 -30.09
CA MET A 428 24.94 -15.90 -30.21
C MET A 428 26.19 -15.09 -30.57
N PRO A 429 26.89 -14.52 -29.58
CA PRO A 429 28.04 -13.67 -29.82
C PRO A 429 29.27 -14.50 -30.20
N GLU A 430 30.10 -13.95 -31.08
CA GLU A 430 31.42 -14.49 -31.35
C GLU A 430 32.39 -14.02 -30.26
N GLY A 431 33.28 -14.91 -29.81
CA GLY A 431 34.32 -14.55 -28.86
C GLY A 431 35.61 -14.19 -29.60
N ASP A 432 36.31 -13.15 -29.16
CA ASP A 432 37.68 -12.92 -29.62
C ASP A 432 38.55 -14.15 -29.26
N ALA A 433 39.26 -14.68 -30.25
CA ALA A 433 39.96 -15.97 -30.18
C ALA A 433 39.11 -17.15 -29.64
N GLY A 434 37.78 -17.11 -29.83
CA GLY A 434 36.84 -18.14 -29.37
C GLY A 434 36.52 -18.10 -27.87
N LYS A 435 36.92 -17.05 -27.13
CA LYS A 435 36.64 -16.91 -25.70
C LYS A 435 35.38 -16.08 -25.45
N THR A 436 34.46 -16.60 -24.63
CA THR A 436 33.28 -15.89 -24.14
C THR A 436 33.25 -15.92 -22.61
N PRO A 437 32.57 -14.97 -21.94
CA PRO A 437 32.44 -15.02 -20.48
C PRO A 437 31.81 -16.33 -20.01
N VAL A 438 32.40 -16.95 -18.99
CA VAL A 438 31.82 -18.15 -18.35
C VAL A 438 30.49 -17.85 -17.67
N GLY A 439 29.72 -18.90 -17.39
CA GLY A 439 28.44 -18.79 -16.69
C GLY A 439 28.62 -18.24 -15.29
N ARG A 440 27.83 -17.23 -14.93
CA ARG A 440 28.01 -16.48 -13.68
C ARG A 440 26.73 -15.81 -13.18
N GLY A 441 26.62 -15.64 -11.86
CA GLY A 441 25.58 -14.85 -11.20
C GLY A 441 26.17 -13.79 -10.26
N GLY A 442 25.42 -12.73 -9.99
CA GLY A 442 25.88 -11.62 -9.12
C GLY A 442 27.03 -10.81 -9.71
N HIS A 443 27.22 -10.90 -11.02
CA HIS A 443 28.06 -10.02 -11.83
C HIS A 443 27.34 -8.71 -12.09
N GLN A 444 28.03 -7.72 -12.63
CA GLN A 444 27.43 -6.45 -13.05
C GLN A 444 27.65 -6.16 -14.52
N LEU A 445 26.70 -5.42 -15.09
CA LEU A 445 26.72 -4.89 -16.43
C LEU A 445 26.49 -3.38 -16.37
N CYS A 446 27.22 -2.63 -17.19
CA CYS A 446 26.88 -1.25 -17.53
C CYS A 446 26.99 -1.06 -19.04
N LEU A 447 26.24 -0.10 -19.58
CA LEU A 447 26.14 0.14 -21.02
C LEU A 447 26.68 1.54 -21.33
N ASP A 448 27.57 1.61 -22.32
CA ASP A 448 27.87 2.82 -23.05
C ASP A 448 26.94 2.88 -24.26
N VAL A 449 25.87 3.69 -24.14
CA VAL A 449 24.83 3.81 -25.17
C VAL A 449 25.38 4.46 -26.43
N GLU A 450 26.31 5.42 -26.31
CA GLU A 450 26.88 6.13 -27.45
C GLU A 450 27.73 5.21 -28.33
N ARG A 451 28.46 4.28 -27.72
CA ARG A 451 29.29 3.29 -28.44
C ARG A 451 28.56 1.99 -28.76
N GLY A 452 27.44 1.72 -28.10
CA GLY A 452 26.78 0.43 -28.17
C GLY A 452 27.65 -0.69 -27.58
N ALA A 453 28.28 -0.44 -26.43
CA ALA A 453 29.18 -1.39 -25.76
C ALA A 453 28.70 -1.73 -24.34
N ILE A 454 28.56 -3.02 -24.04
CA ILE A 454 28.19 -3.53 -22.71
C ILE A 454 29.46 -4.02 -22.00
N TYR A 455 29.74 -3.50 -20.82
CA TYR A 455 30.85 -3.95 -19.99
C TYR A 455 30.37 -4.93 -18.93
N LEU A 456 31.13 -6.00 -18.70
CA LEU A 456 30.84 -7.03 -17.71
C LEU A 456 32.00 -7.16 -16.73
N PHE A 457 31.71 -7.16 -15.43
CA PHE A 457 32.71 -7.40 -14.40
C PHE A 457 32.25 -8.39 -13.32
N GLY A 458 33.17 -9.26 -12.92
CA GLY A 458 33.08 -10.12 -11.75
C GLY A 458 31.95 -11.14 -11.80
N GLY A 459 31.39 -11.46 -10.62
CA GLY A 459 30.38 -12.49 -10.40
C GLY A 459 30.93 -13.78 -9.83
N TRP A 460 30.05 -14.76 -9.68
CA TRP A 460 30.35 -16.09 -9.14
C TRP A 460 29.91 -17.19 -10.12
N ASP A 461 30.82 -18.11 -10.46
CA ASP A 461 30.64 -19.11 -11.52
C ASP A 461 29.97 -20.42 -11.10
N GLY A 462 29.79 -20.65 -9.80
CA GLY A 462 29.46 -21.99 -9.28
C GLY A 462 30.45 -22.48 -8.23
N ALA A 463 31.67 -21.96 -8.27
CA ALA A 463 32.80 -22.45 -7.48
C ALA A 463 33.64 -21.32 -6.87
N LYS A 464 33.82 -20.19 -7.57
CA LYS A 464 34.65 -19.07 -7.12
C LYS A 464 34.11 -17.73 -7.63
N ASN A 465 34.53 -16.66 -6.96
CA ASN A 465 34.40 -15.31 -7.47
C ASN A 465 35.37 -15.06 -8.63
N LEU A 466 34.98 -14.14 -9.52
CA LEU A 466 35.72 -13.78 -10.72
C LEU A 466 36.20 -12.33 -10.67
N SER A 467 37.34 -12.04 -11.31
CA SER A 467 37.96 -10.71 -11.48
C SER A 467 38.24 -10.37 -12.96
N ASP A 468 37.65 -11.12 -13.88
CA ASP A 468 37.76 -10.86 -15.31
C ASP A 468 36.85 -9.69 -15.74
N PHE A 469 37.35 -8.86 -16.65
CA PHE A 469 36.66 -7.69 -17.17
C PHE A 469 36.51 -7.78 -18.69
N TRP A 470 35.28 -7.67 -19.17
CA TRP A 470 34.90 -7.90 -20.57
C TRP A 470 34.14 -6.72 -21.15
N SER A 471 34.20 -6.57 -22.47
CA SER A 471 33.26 -5.77 -23.25
C SER A 471 32.55 -6.62 -24.30
N TYR A 472 31.30 -6.27 -24.58
CA TYR A 472 30.51 -6.80 -25.68
C TYR A 472 30.09 -5.65 -26.58
N THR A 473 30.47 -5.69 -27.85
CA THR A 473 30.10 -4.67 -28.83
C THR A 473 28.85 -5.11 -29.59
N ILE A 474 27.77 -4.35 -29.44
CA ILE A 474 26.44 -4.67 -30.00
C ILE A 474 26.48 -4.74 -31.53
N ALA A 475 27.14 -3.79 -32.18
CA ALA A 475 27.17 -3.70 -33.64
C ALA A 475 27.91 -4.86 -34.31
N THR A 476 28.99 -5.35 -33.69
CA THR A 476 29.80 -6.47 -34.23
C THR A 476 29.40 -7.82 -33.65
N ASN A 477 28.51 -7.87 -32.64
CA ASN A 477 28.12 -9.08 -31.94
C ASN A 477 29.31 -9.86 -31.38
N GLN A 478 30.28 -9.15 -30.77
CA GLN A 478 31.53 -9.74 -30.30
C GLN A 478 31.84 -9.47 -28.83
N TRP A 479 32.29 -10.50 -28.12
CA TRP A 479 32.91 -10.37 -26.80
C TRP A 479 34.42 -10.17 -26.92
N LYS A 480 34.95 -9.25 -26.13
CA LYS A 480 36.38 -8.99 -25.96
C LYS A 480 36.75 -9.06 -24.48
N LEU A 481 37.79 -9.83 -24.16
CA LEU A 481 38.37 -9.85 -22.82
C LEU A 481 39.31 -8.64 -22.70
N ILE A 482 39.00 -7.71 -21.81
CA ILE A 482 39.83 -6.53 -21.56
C ILE A 482 40.94 -6.90 -20.58
N HIS A 483 40.59 -7.49 -19.43
CA HIS A 483 41.55 -7.94 -18.42
C HIS A 483 41.16 -9.32 -17.89
N GLU A 484 42.11 -10.27 -17.92
CA GLU A 484 41.91 -11.63 -17.37
C GLU A 484 41.84 -11.62 -15.83
N ASP A 485 42.63 -10.75 -15.20
CA ASP A 485 42.60 -10.48 -13.77
C ASP A 485 42.81 -8.99 -13.51
N THR A 486 41.77 -8.31 -13.04
CA THR A 486 41.86 -6.87 -12.74
C THR A 486 42.85 -6.56 -11.62
N VAL A 487 43.14 -7.49 -10.70
CA VAL A 487 44.12 -7.24 -9.62
C VAL A 487 45.52 -7.04 -10.18
N ALA A 488 45.90 -7.80 -11.20
CA ALA A 488 47.20 -7.71 -11.85
C ALA A 488 47.46 -6.32 -12.48
N VAL A 489 46.40 -5.56 -12.77
CA VAL A 489 46.44 -4.21 -13.35
C VAL A 489 45.98 -3.13 -12.37
N GLY A 490 46.00 -3.41 -11.06
CA GLY A 490 45.68 -2.44 -10.00
C GLY A 490 44.18 -2.21 -9.75
N GLY A 491 43.32 -3.07 -10.30
CA GLY A 491 41.88 -3.05 -10.14
C GLY A 491 41.33 -3.89 -8.99
N PRO A 492 40.00 -4.06 -8.94
CA PRO A 492 39.33 -4.74 -7.84
C PRO A 492 39.65 -6.23 -7.79
N SER A 493 39.61 -6.80 -6.58
CA SER A 493 39.65 -8.25 -6.37
C SER A 493 38.43 -8.97 -6.93
N ALA A 494 38.55 -10.28 -7.12
CA ALA A 494 37.45 -11.15 -7.50
C ALA A 494 36.26 -10.98 -6.53
N ARG A 495 35.05 -10.74 -7.08
CA ARG A 495 33.87 -10.36 -6.28
C ARG A 495 32.53 -10.65 -6.95
N SER A 496 31.49 -10.81 -6.13
CA SER A 496 30.08 -10.87 -6.55
C SER A 496 29.22 -9.94 -5.69
N CYS A 497 27.99 -9.64 -6.14
CA CYS A 497 27.03 -8.78 -5.43
C CYS A 497 27.55 -7.36 -5.12
N HIS A 498 28.56 -6.93 -5.88
CA HIS A 498 28.99 -5.54 -6.00
C HIS A 498 28.01 -4.78 -6.91
N ASN A 499 28.17 -3.48 -7.07
CA ASN A 499 27.45 -2.71 -8.09
C ASN A 499 28.43 -1.94 -8.98
N MET A 500 28.03 -1.64 -10.22
CA MET A 500 28.84 -1.03 -11.26
C MET A 500 27.98 -0.07 -12.08
N VAL A 501 28.47 1.16 -12.28
CA VAL A 501 27.80 2.20 -13.07
C VAL A 501 28.78 2.88 -14.02
N TYR A 502 28.30 3.28 -15.19
CA TYR A 502 29.07 3.99 -16.20
C TYR A 502 28.71 5.48 -16.20
N CYS A 503 29.71 6.34 -16.22
CA CYS A 503 29.55 7.78 -16.45
C CYS A 503 30.02 8.13 -17.87
N HIS A 504 29.11 8.64 -18.69
CA HIS A 504 29.34 9.02 -20.08
C HIS A 504 30.25 10.25 -20.18
N THR A 505 30.01 11.26 -19.35
CA THR A 505 30.74 12.54 -19.35
C THR A 505 32.26 12.36 -19.25
N ASN A 506 32.73 11.39 -18.46
CA ASN A 506 34.16 11.14 -18.23
C ASN A 506 34.62 9.72 -18.64
N ARG A 507 33.75 8.96 -19.33
CA ARG A 507 34.02 7.58 -19.80
C ARG A 507 34.62 6.67 -18.73
N THR A 508 34.07 6.76 -17.52
CA THR A 508 34.61 6.06 -16.35
C THR A 508 33.56 5.13 -15.76
N ILE A 509 33.98 3.90 -15.46
CA ILE A 509 33.18 2.92 -14.74
C ILE A 509 33.54 3.01 -13.26
N TYR A 510 32.55 3.04 -12.37
CA TYR A 510 32.74 3.00 -10.92
C TYR A 510 32.22 1.70 -10.35
N VAL A 511 32.98 1.10 -9.42
CA VAL A 511 32.69 -0.22 -8.82
C VAL A 511 32.79 -0.12 -7.30
N LEU A 512 31.73 -0.53 -6.61
CA LEU A 512 31.64 -0.51 -5.14
C LEU A 512 31.08 -1.83 -4.59
N GLY A 513 31.55 -2.20 -3.41
CA GLY A 513 31.01 -3.29 -2.58
C GLY A 513 31.36 -4.70 -3.05
N GLN A 514 30.98 -5.67 -2.24
CA GLN A 514 31.24 -7.10 -2.46
C GLN A 514 30.52 -7.92 -1.37
N LEU A 515 30.00 -9.10 -1.74
CA LEU A 515 29.63 -10.13 -0.77
C LEU A 515 30.88 -10.86 -0.28
N LYS A 516 31.17 -10.81 1.03
CA LYS A 516 32.33 -11.51 1.61
C LYS A 516 32.07 -13.02 1.70
N GLU A 517 33.08 -13.84 1.41
CA GLU A 517 32.94 -15.31 1.44
C GLU A 517 33.04 -15.81 2.88
N GLN A 518 32.13 -16.70 3.29
CA GLN A 518 32.29 -17.47 4.53
C GLN A 518 33.31 -18.60 4.33
N PRO A 519 34.03 -19.02 5.39
CA PRO A 519 34.94 -20.18 5.32
C PRO A 519 34.20 -21.41 4.82
N ARG A 520 34.73 -22.09 3.80
CA ARG A 520 34.09 -23.29 3.25
C ARG A 520 34.21 -24.44 4.25
N PRO A 521 33.15 -25.25 4.48
CA PRO A 521 33.22 -26.39 5.40
C PRO A 521 34.27 -27.44 5.02
N ASN A 522 34.73 -27.44 3.75
CA ASN A 522 35.72 -28.39 3.22
C ASN A 522 37.18 -27.87 3.26
N GLY A 523 37.50 -26.87 4.08
CA GLY A 523 38.89 -26.49 4.37
C GLY A 523 39.64 -25.71 3.28
N GLY A 524 38.95 -25.18 2.27
CA GLY A 524 39.55 -24.22 1.34
C GLY A 524 39.65 -22.83 1.99
N ASN A 525 40.85 -22.25 2.02
CA ASN A 525 41.01 -20.87 2.49
C ASN A 525 40.20 -19.92 1.59
N PRO A 526 39.40 -19.01 2.15
CA PRO A 526 38.74 -17.97 1.37
C PRO A 526 39.79 -17.11 0.65
N GLN A 527 39.44 -16.60 -0.54
CA GLN A 527 40.32 -15.70 -1.28
C GLN A 527 40.67 -14.47 -0.43
N PRO A 528 41.89 -13.91 -0.52
CA PRO A 528 42.27 -12.72 0.22
C PRO A 528 41.36 -11.54 -0.16
N GLN A 529 40.62 -11.03 0.81
CA GLN A 529 39.72 -9.87 0.68
C GLN A 529 40.22 -8.72 1.55
N ARG A 530 40.02 -7.48 1.11
CA ARG A 530 40.31 -6.31 1.95
C ARG A 530 39.39 -6.29 3.18
N ALA A 531 39.96 -5.85 4.30
CA ALA A 531 39.21 -5.69 5.54
C ALA A 531 38.18 -4.55 5.40
N ASP A 532 38.61 -3.42 4.83
CA ASP A 532 37.80 -2.20 4.66
C ASP A 532 37.04 -2.17 3.33
N ALA A 533 36.04 -1.29 3.26
CA ALA A 533 35.28 -1.02 2.05
C ALA A 533 36.20 -0.38 0.99
N ASP A 534 36.26 -0.99 -0.19
CA ASP A 534 37.00 -0.50 -1.34
C ASP A 534 36.07 0.08 -2.40
N PHE A 535 36.54 1.14 -3.06
CA PHE A 535 35.82 1.83 -4.14
C PHE A 535 36.79 2.08 -5.28
N PHE A 536 36.45 1.63 -6.49
CA PHE A 536 37.34 1.71 -7.65
C PHE A 536 36.68 2.49 -8.77
N LYS A 537 37.53 3.12 -9.59
CA LYS A 537 37.14 3.60 -10.92
C LYS A 537 38.02 2.98 -12.01
N CYS A 538 37.46 2.77 -13.18
CA CYS A 538 38.16 2.36 -14.40
C CYS A 538 37.94 3.43 -15.46
N SER A 539 38.97 4.19 -15.79
CA SER A 539 38.91 5.16 -16.88
C SER A 539 39.21 4.45 -18.19
N LEU A 540 38.21 4.38 -19.07
CA LEU A 540 38.31 3.70 -20.35
C LEU A 540 39.08 4.57 -21.35
N ASP A 541 39.84 3.92 -22.23
CA ASP A 541 40.55 4.62 -23.30
C ASP A 541 39.59 5.08 -24.42
N ALA A 542 40.17 5.76 -25.42
CA ALA A 542 39.40 6.27 -26.56
C ALA A 542 38.72 5.16 -27.39
N THR A 543 39.17 3.92 -27.31
CA THR A 543 38.56 2.76 -28.00
C THR A 543 37.51 2.07 -27.13
N GLY A 544 37.63 2.16 -25.80
CA GLY A 544 36.79 1.42 -24.85
C GLY A 544 37.21 -0.04 -24.70
N GLU A 545 38.27 -0.44 -25.37
CA GLU A 545 38.80 -1.80 -25.35
C GLU A 545 39.95 -1.97 -24.36
N GLY A 546 40.38 -0.88 -23.73
CA GLY A 546 41.33 -0.82 -22.62
C GLY A 546 40.82 0.09 -21.51
N GLY A 547 41.33 -0.10 -20.30
CA GLY A 547 40.96 0.73 -19.15
C GLY A 547 41.99 0.68 -18.04
N THR A 548 42.18 1.83 -17.38
CA THR A 548 43.10 2.01 -16.26
C THR A 548 42.32 2.05 -14.96
N TRP A 549 42.60 1.11 -14.06
CA TRP A 549 41.97 1.05 -12.76
C TRP A 549 42.65 1.96 -11.74
N THR A 550 41.86 2.58 -10.88
CA THR A 550 42.33 3.43 -9.77
C THR A 550 41.49 3.14 -8.53
N LEU A 551 42.17 2.91 -7.41
CA LEU A 551 41.54 2.83 -6.09
C LEU A 551 41.22 4.24 -5.59
N LEU A 552 39.94 4.49 -5.32
CA LEU A 552 39.45 5.69 -4.68
C LEU A 552 39.48 5.52 -3.16
N ASN A 553 39.80 6.60 -2.45
CA ASN A 553 39.92 6.65 -0.99
C ASN A 553 40.81 5.51 -0.42
N PRO A 554 42.14 5.52 -0.63
CA PRO A 554 43.03 4.42 -0.23
C PRO A 554 43.00 4.06 1.27
N SER A 555 42.62 5.01 2.12
CA SER A 555 42.44 4.81 3.57
C SER A 555 41.14 4.07 3.94
N GLY A 556 40.27 3.77 2.96
CA GLY A 556 38.98 3.08 3.13
C GLY A 556 37.78 4.01 2.86
N THR A 557 36.77 3.53 2.14
CA THR A 557 35.59 4.32 1.74
C THR A 557 34.82 4.88 2.94
N ASN A 558 34.67 4.10 4.01
CA ASN A 558 34.01 4.53 5.24
C ASN A 558 34.78 5.64 5.97
N THR A 559 36.12 5.61 5.95
CA THR A 559 36.95 6.65 6.57
C THR A 559 36.84 7.99 5.83
N ALA A 560 36.53 7.95 4.54
CA ALA A 560 36.28 9.12 3.71
C ALA A 560 34.83 9.63 3.78
N GLY A 561 34.01 9.13 4.71
CA GLY A 561 32.61 9.52 4.89
C GLY A 561 31.60 8.75 4.02
N GLY A 562 32.06 7.76 3.27
CA GLY A 562 31.21 6.88 2.46
C GLY A 562 30.62 5.69 3.24
N PRO A 563 29.95 4.75 2.56
CA PRO A 563 29.38 3.58 3.20
C PRO A 563 30.44 2.60 3.75
N HIS A 564 30.02 1.80 4.73
CA HIS A 564 30.78 0.62 5.18
C HIS A 564 30.81 -0.47 4.10
N SER A 565 31.47 -1.61 4.40
CA SER A 565 31.49 -2.77 3.50
C SER A 565 30.06 -3.29 3.30
N ILE A 566 29.56 -3.16 2.06
CA ILE A 566 28.18 -3.47 1.69
C ILE A 566 28.10 -4.41 0.48
N SER A 567 27.02 -5.19 0.41
CA SER A 567 26.66 -6.03 -0.74
C SER A 567 25.18 -5.87 -1.13
N ASP A 568 24.82 -6.20 -2.37
CA ASP A 568 23.44 -6.12 -2.91
C ASP A 568 22.80 -4.70 -2.76
N HIS A 569 23.61 -3.66 -2.78
CA HIS A 569 23.18 -2.25 -2.81
C HIS A 569 22.92 -1.80 -4.25
N GLN A 570 22.28 -0.62 -4.41
CA GLN A 570 22.11 0.00 -5.72
C GLN A 570 22.96 1.26 -5.88
N MET A 571 23.40 1.50 -7.12
CA MET A 571 24.13 2.70 -7.54
C MET A 571 23.44 3.29 -8.78
N ILE A 572 23.34 4.62 -8.84
CA ILE A 572 22.90 5.38 -10.01
C ILE A 572 23.75 6.64 -10.15
N ILE A 573 23.84 7.19 -11.35
CA ILE A 573 24.56 8.42 -11.63
C ILE A 573 23.58 9.50 -12.09
N ASP A 574 23.78 10.70 -11.58
CA ASP A 574 23.21 11.96 -12.02
C ASP A 574 24.34 12.78 -12.64
N GLU A 575 24.45 12.72 -13.96
CA GLU A 575 25.52 13.40 -14.70
C GLU A 575 25.32 14.92 -14.72
N GLU A 576 24.06 15.38 -14.71
CA GLU A 576 23.72 16.81 -14.71
C GLU A 576 24.25 17.49 -13.44
N ASN A 577 24.11 16.83 -12.29
CA ASN A 577 24.61 17.34 -11.01
C ASN A 577 25.99 16.79 -10.62
N SER A 578 26.61 15.95 -11.46
CA SER A 578 27.88 15.27 -11.17
C SER A 578 27.88 14.49 -9.85
N LEU A 579 26.77 13.82 -9.56
CA LEU A 579 26.57 13.03 -8.34
C LEU A 579 26.38 11.56 -8.68
N MET A 580 26.87 10.69 -7.81
CA MET A 580 26.51 9.29 -7.77
C MET A 580 25.78 9.01 -6.47
N TYR A 581 24.66 8.31 -6.56
CA TYR A 581 23.87 7.91 -5.40
C TYR A 581 24.10 6.44 -5.07
N VAL A 582 24.21 6.13 -3.79
CA VAL A 582 24.39 4.77 -3.27
C VAL A 582 23.37 4.51 -2.17
N PHE A 583 22.49 3.52 -2.37
CA PHE A 583 21.43 3.21 -1.41
C PHE A 583 21.38 1.73 -1.02
N GLY A 584 21.15 1.49 0.27
CA GLY A 584 20.83 0.18 0.79
C GLY A 584 22.02 -0.78 0.77
N GLY A 585 21.73 -2.06 0.66
CA GLY A 585 22.71 -3.13 0.80
C GLY A 585 22.88 -3.61 2.24
N ARG A 586 23.32 -4.86 2.37
CA ARG A 586 23.62 -5.49 3.66
C ARG A 586 25.02 -5.05 4.09
N MET A 587 25.17 -4.64 5.35
CA MET A 587 26.47 -4.35 5.93
C MET A 587 27.09 -5.62 6.50
N GLU A 588 28.38 -5.82 6.22
CA GLU A 588 29.08 -7.04 6.60
C GLU A 588 29.59 -7.02 8.06
N HIS A 589 29.65 -5.85 8.73
CA HIS A 589 29.85 -5.71 10.18
C HIS A 589 29.44 -4.32 10.68
N PRO A 590 28.48 -4.22 11.62
CA PRO A 590 28.76 -3.44 12.82
C PRO A 590 28.27 -4.15 14.10
N SER A 591 28.99 -3.92 15.18
CA SER A 591 28.63 -4.24 16.58
C SER A 591 27.15 -4.00 16.91
N GLU A 592 26.42 -5.03 17.39
CA GLU A 592 25.88 -5.13 18.77
C GLU A 592 24.82 -6.25 18.98
N ARG A 593 24.96 -6.89 20.14
CA ARG A 593 24.03 -7.63 21.04
C ARG A 593 23.02 -8.68 20.55
N ASP A 594 22.38 -8.58 19.37
CA ASP A 594 21.17 -9.41 19.07
C ASP A 594 21.17 -10.19 17.74
N GLY A 595 22.24 -10.14 16.93
CA GLY A 595 22.37 -11.00 15.73
C GLY A 595 21.49 -10.63 14.52
N ALA A 596 20.79 -9.50 14.53
CA ALA A 596 19.98 -9.03 13.41
C ALA A 596 20.84 -8.43 12.26
N PRO A 597 20.45 -8.61 10.97
CA PRO A 597 21.16 -8.04 9.83
C PRO A 597 21.04 -6.50 9.79
N ALA A 598 22.16 -5.83 9.57
CA ALA A 598 22.23 -4.38 9.45
C ALA A 598 22.29 -3.92 7.98
N TYR A 599 21.69 -2.78 7.66
CA TYR A 599 21.61 -2.23 6.30
C TYR A 599 22.20 -0.82 6.21
N SER A 600 22.79 -0.49 5.06
CA SER A 600 23.40 0.83 4.81
C SER A 600 22.38 1.88 4.40
N GLY A 601 22.65 3.14 4.72
CA GLY A 601 21.79 4.29 4.41
C GLY A 601 21.86 4.76 2.96
N MET A 602 21.58 6.04 2.74
CA MET A 602 21.72 6.73 1.45
C MET A 602 22.92 7.67 1.49
N TYR A 603 23.76 7.60 0.46
CA TYR A 603 24.97 8.41 0.31
C TYR A 603 25.02 9.02 -1.09
N THR A 604 25.68 10.15 -1.20
CA THR A 604 26.13 10.71 -2.47
C THR A 604 27.66 10.73 -2.55
N PHE A 605 28.19 10.57 -3.75
CA PHE A 605 29.59 10.78 -4.09
C PHE A 605 29.66 11.83 -5.20
N ASN A 606 30.43 12.89 -4.97
CA ASN A 606 30.65 13.92 -5.97
C ASN A 606 31.73 13.47 -6.95
N LEU A 607 31.40 13.39 -8.24
CA LEU A 607 32.27 12.86 -9.29
C LEU A 607 33.45 13.78 -9.62
N VAL A 608 33.35 15.07 -9.28
CA VAL A 608 34.37 16.09 -9.56
C VAL A 608 35.33 16.25 -8.38
N THR A 609 34.80 16.38 -7.16
CA THR A 609 35.62 16.58 -5.95
C THR A 609 36.07 15.27 -5.30
N GLU A 610 35.51 14.13 -5.73
CA GLU A 610 35.75 12.79 -5.18
C GLU A 610 35.48 12.68 -3.67
N THR A 611 34.42 13.35 -3.21
CA THR A 611 34.01 13.39 -1.81
C THR A 611 32.66 12.72 -1.57
N TRP A 612 32.55 12.01 -0.44
CA TRP A 612 31.30 11.42 0.02
C TRP A 612 30.49 12.38 0.89
N THR A 613 29.17 12.27 0.77
CA THR A 613 28.21 12.92 1.66
C THR A 613 27.16 11.89 2.09
N HIS A 614 26.94 11.78 3.40
CA HIS A 614 25.87 10.94 3.94
C HIS A 614 24.55 11.72 3.96
N ILE A 615 23.46 11.12 3.46
CA ILE A 615 22.14 11.76 3.39
C ILE A 615 21.28 11.32 4.58
N PHE A 616 21.01 10.02 4.73
CA PHE A 616 20.19 9.50 5.83
C PHE A 616 20.50 8.04 6.18
N HIS A 617 20.25 7.68 7.45
CA HIS A 617 20.38 6.32 7.95
C HIS A 617 19.14 5.46 7.67
N ASP A 618 19.33 4.15 7.84
CA ASP A 618 18.24 3.18 7.93
C ASP A 618 17.33 3.49 9.13
N PRO A 619 15.99 3.66 8.96
CA PRO A 619 15.05 3.91 10.06
C PRO A 619 15.06 2.88 11.18
N ALA A 620 15.51 1.64 10.91
CA ALA A 620 15.59 0.59 11.91
C ALA A 620 16.77 0.75 12.89
N ARG A 621 17.67 1.72 12.66
CA ARG A 621 18.82 1.99 13.51
C ARG A 621 18.45 3.03 14.58
N HIS A 622 18.68 2.69 15.85
CA HIS A 622 18.34 3.54 17.01
C HIS A 622 19.42 4.59 17.35
N ASP A 623 20.55 4.58 16.65
CA ASP A 623 21.78 5.33 16.94
C ASP A 623 22.09 6.51 15.99
N GLY A 624 21.19 6.81 15.03
CA GLY A 624 21.42 7.85 14.01
C GLY A 624 20.92 9.26 14.42
N PRO A 625 21.73 10.33 14.25
CA PRO A 625 21.34 11.71 14.60
C PRO A 625 20.42 12.39 13.57
N THR A 626 20.29 11.83 12.36
CA THR A 626 19.46 12.37 11.27
C THR A 626 18.16 11.56 11.15
N PRO A 627 16.99 12.16 11.41
CA PRO A 627 15.71 11.51 11.13
C PRO A 627 15.63 11.17 9.65
N ASN A 628 15.33 9.92 9.29
CA ASN A 628 14.93 9.57 7.94
C ASN A 628 13.56 10.23 7.68
N PRO A 629 13.45 11.27 6.83
CA PRO A 629 12.25 12.09 6.76
C PRO A 629 11.05 11.34 6.13
N ILE A 630 11.28 10.13 5.60
CA ILE A 630 10.34 9.43 4.71
C ILE A 630 10.04 8.00 5.20
N ASN A 631 10.78 7.49 6.19
CA ASN A 631 10.67 6.11 6.67
C ASN A 631 10.92 5.06 5.55
N ILE A 632 11.75 5.38 4.55
CA ILE A 632 12.19 4.40 3.54
C ILE A 632 13.24 3.50 4.18
N TYR A 633 12.87 2.24 4.40
CA TYR A 633 13.78 1.24 4.93
C TYR A 633 14.87 0.85 3.92
N SER A 634 16.13 0.84 4.36
CA SER A 634 17.25 0.28 3.59
C SER A 634 17.06 -1.21 3.30
N ARG A 635 17.56 -1.73 2.17
CA ARG A 635 17.20 -3.07 1.69
C ARG A 635 18.21 -3.62 0.67
N THR A 636 18.08 -4.89 0.34
CA THR A 636 18.89 -5.58 -0.69
C THR A 636 18.01 -6.02 -1.87
N GLY A 637 18.61 -6.18 -3.04
CA GLY A 637 17.90 -6.70 -4.23
C GLY A 637 16.72 -5.84 -4.70
N HIS A 638 16.71 -4.55 -4.35
CA HIS A 638 15.77 -3.56 -4.84
C HIS A 638 16.25 -2.99 -6.19
N GLY A 639 15.35 -2.38 -6.95
CA GLY A 639 15.71 -1.51 -8.07
C GLY A 639 15.85 -0.06 -7.61
N MET A 640 16.75 0.68 -8.24
CA MET A 640 16.89 2.12 -8.06
C MET A 640 17.18 2.77 -9.42
N VAL A 641 16.42 3.81 -9.78
CA VAL A 641 16.62 4.59 -11.02
C VAL A 641 16.42 6.08 -10.74
N LEU A 642 17.11 6.93 -11.49
CA LEU A 642 16.89 8.38 -11.51
C LEU A 642 15.99 8.72 -12.70
N TYR A 643 15.02 9.61 -12.52
CA TYR A 643 14.31 10.24 -13.62
C TYR A 643 14.77 11.71 -13.72
N PRO A 644 15.71 12.04 -14.63
CA PRO A 644 16.30 13.38 -14.69
C PRO A 644 15.30 14.52 -14.86
N PRO A 645 14.23 14.42 -15.70
CA PRO A 645 13.31 15.54 -15.92
C PRO A 645 12.66 16.13 -14.67
N THR A 646 12.47 15.33 -13.60
CA THR A 646 11.95 15.81 -12.31
C THR A 646 12.96 15.68 -11.16
N ASN A 647 14.18 15.21 -11.44
CA ASN A 647 15.20 14.87 -10.44
C ASN A 647 14.65 13.99 -9.30
N GLU A 648 13.85 12.99 -9.66
CA GLU A 648 13.27 12.04 -8.72
C GLU A 648 14.00 10.69 -8.79
N ILE A 649 14.39 10.18 -7.62
CA ILE A 649 14.94 8.84 -7.48
C ILE A 649 13.82 7.89 -7.10
N PHE A 650 13.65 6.83 -7.88
CA PHE A 650 12.67 5.79 -7.64
C PHE A 650 13.35 4.56 -7.02
N ILE A 651 12.82 4.10 -5.90
CA ILE A 651 13.24 2.87 -5.22
C ILE A 651 12.09 1.87 -5.30
N VAL A 652 12.36 0.69 -5.85
CA VAL A 652 11.34 -0.32 -6.16
C VAL A 652 11.69 -1.65 -5.51
N GLY A 653 10.78 -2.19 -4.69
CA GLY A 653 10.87 -3.56 -4.20
C GLY A 653 12.01 -3.81 -3.20
N GLY A 654 12.46 -5.07 -3.15
CA GLY A 654 13.63 -5.52 -2.38
C GLY A 654 13.30 -6.34 -1.14
N ARG A 655 14.33 -6.62 -0.32
CA ARG A 655 14.25 -7.49 0.86
C ARG A 655 15.13 -7.02 2.03
N ARG A 656 14.75 -7.37 3.25
CA ARG A 656 15.44 -6.96 4.51
C ARG A 656 15.72 -8.05 5.55
N SER A 657 15.15 -9.23 5.41
CA SER A 657 15.54 -10.43 6.15
C SER A 657 14.95 -11.60 5.40
N ASN A 658 15.43 -12.82 5.58
CA ASN A 658 14.74 -13.98 5.03
C ASN A 658 13.60 -14.34 6.00
N PRO A 659 12.30 -14.26 5.65
CA PRO A 659 11.68 -14.05 4.33
C PRO A 659 10.93 -12.69 4.17
N ARG A 660 11.42 -11.61 4.77
CA ARG A 660 10.80 -10.26 4.76
C ARG A 660 11.06 -9.51 3.45
N TRP A 661 10.13 -9.69 2.50
CA TRP A 661 10.00 -8.92 1.26
C TRP A 661 9.39 -7.54 1.49
N ILE A 662 9.76 -6.56 0.65
CA ILE A 662 9.22 -5.20 0.68
C ILE A 662 8.57 -4.87 -0.67
N PRO A 663 7.26 -5.11 -0.84
CA PRO A 663 6.54 -4.74 -2.04
C PRO A 663 6.07 -3.30 -1.91
N ASP A 664 6.98 -2.35 -2.13
CA ASP A 664 6.65 -0.94 -2.26
C ASP A 664 7.43 -0.30 -3.42
N MET A 665 7.00 0.90 -3.79
CA MET A 665 7.72 1.79 -4.67
C MET A 665 7.65 3.19 -4.05
N HIS A 666 8.78 3.89 -4.02
CA HIS A 666 8.87 5.25 -3.53
C HIS A 666 9.58 6.11 -4.56
N SER A 667 9.11 7.35 -4.76
CA SER A 667 9.92 8.41 -5.37
C SER A 667 10.39 9.37 -4.28
N PHE A 668 11.58 9.93 -4.43
CA PHE A 668 12.03 11.04 -3.59
C PHE A 668 13.00 11.96 -4.32
N THR A 669 13.04 13.23 -3.91
CA THR A 669 13.97 14.23 -4.41
C THR A 669 15.06 14.46 -3.37
N HIS A 670 16.34 14.31 -3.76
CA HIS A 670 17.49 14.48 -2.85
C HIS A 670 17.54 15.87 -2.20
N THR A 671 17.31 16.94 -2.97
CA THR A 671 17.50 18.32 -2.51
C THR A 671 16.46 18.78 -1.49
N THR A 672 15.21 18.34 -1.63
CA THR A 672 14.10 18.70 -0.75
C THR A 672 13.79 17.63 0.31
N LEU A 673 14.31 16.41 0.11
CA LEU A 673 13.93 15.20 0.85
C LEU A 673 12.41 14.93 0.82
N ALA A 674 11.69 15.55 -0.11
CA ALA A 674 10.29 15.26 -0.36
C ALA A 674 10.18 13.88 -1.00
N ALA A 675 9.21 13.10 -0.56
CA ALA A 675 9.02 11.77 -1.09
C ALA A 675 7.56 11.33 -1.06
N GLN A 676 7.28 10.36 -1.91
CA GLN A 676 5.96 9.84 -2.12
C GLN A 676 6.03 8.32 -2.28
N ARG A 677 5.16 7.62 -1.54
CA ARG A 677 4.89 6.21 -1.83
C ARG A 677 4.00 6.12 -3.07
N ILE A 678 4.42 5.33 -4.04
CA ILE A 678 3.68 5.03 -5.26
C ILE A 678 2.87 3.76 -5.01
N PRO A 679 1.53 3.81 -5.15
CA PRO A 679 0.70 2.61 -5.07
C PRO A 679 1.13 1.60 -6.14
N LEU A 680 1.34 0.37 -5.71
CA LEU A 680 1.62 -0.74 -6.63
C LEU A 680 0.31 -1.30 -7.18
N ASP A 681 0.34 -1.76 -8.43
CA ASP A 681 -0.74 -2.57 -8.96
C ASP A 681 -0.91 -3.85 -8.13
N PRO A 682 -2.13 -4.22 -7.69
CA PRO A 682 -2.36 -5.42 -6.88
C PRO A 682 -1.80 -6.71 -7.49
N SER A 683 -1.74 -6.81 -8.81
CA SER A 683 -1.25 -7.99 -9.54
C SER A 683 0.27 -8.20 -9.40
N ILE A 684 1.03 -7.18 -8.96
CA ILE A 684 2.50 -7.25 -8.86
C ILE A 684 3.02 -7.25 -7.41
N ILE A 685 2.15 -7.06 -6.41
CA ILE A 685 2.54 -6.99 -4.98
C ILE A 685 3.33 -8.24 -4.53
N HIS A 686 3.14 -9.39 -5.19
CA HIS A 686 3.82 -10.64 -4.83
C HIS A 686 5.03 -10.97 -5.71
N SER A 687 5.37 -10.10 -6.68
CA SER A 687 6.32 -10.42 -7.76
C SER A 687 7.47 -9.41 -7.92
N ILE A 688 7.52 -8.32 -7.14
CA ILE A 688 8.61 -7.30 -7.21
C ILE A 688 9.84 -7.75 -6.38
N THR A 689 10.11 -9.06 -6.40
CA THR A 689 11.22 -9.67 -5.67
C THR A 689 12.40 -9.79 -6.63
N ALA A 690 13.48 -9.05 -6.35
CA ALA A 690 14.70 -9.03 -7.17
C ALA A 690 14.54 -8.42 -8.58
N SER A 691 13.74 -7.36 -8.70
CA SER A 691 13.50 -6.69 -9.97
C SER A 691 14.74 -5.99 -10.50
N ARG A 692 15.00 -6.16 -11.81
CA ARG A 692 15.86 -5.23 -12.55
C ARG A 692 14.98 -4.09 -13.03
N VAL A 693 15.43 -2.86 -12.77
CA VAL A 693 14.66 -1.67 -13.08
C VAL A 693 15.49 -0.79 -14.00
N CYS A 694 14.86 -0.33 -15.07
CA CYS A 694 15.42 0.62 -16.01
C CYS A 694 14.43 1.76 -16.20
N VAL A 695 14.90 2.89 -16.70
CA VAL A 695 14.09 4.07 -16.96
C VAL A 695 14.29 4.49 -18.41
N ASP A 696 13.21 4.89 -19.06
CA ASP A 696 13.23 5.62 -20.31
C ASP A 696 12.91 7.09 -20.04
N GLU A 697 13.95 7.90 -20.05
CA GLU A 697 13.84 9.32 -19.70
C GLU A 697 12.99 10.10 -20.70
N LYS A 698 13.00 9.68 -21.98
CA LYS A 698 12.24 10.35 -23.05
C LYS A 698 10.76 10.01 -22.98
N GLU A 699 10.45 8.75 -22.71
CA GLU A 699 9.06 8.28 -22.61
C GLU A 699 8.44 8.50 -21.22
N GLY A 700 9.24 8.81 -20.20
CA GLY A 700 8.76 8.89 -18.82
C GLY A 700 8.25 7.54 -18.30
N GLU A 701 8.94 6.46 -18.65
CA GLU A 701 8.56 5.08 -18.33
C GLU A 701 9.60 4.40 -17.45
N ILE A 702 9.13 3.73 -16.39
CA ILE A 702 9.97 2.85 -15.57
C ILE A 702 9.64 1.41 -15.92
N TYR A 703 10.64 0.67 -16.39
CA TYR A 703 10.54 -0.73 -16.75
C TYR A 703 11.04 -1.60 -15.62
N ILE A 704 10.20 -2.55 -15.21
CA ILE A 704 10.47 -3.47 -14.11
C ILE A 704 10.39 -4.88 -14.67
N LEU A 705 11.54 -5.55 -14.74
CA LEU A 705 11.62 -6.94 -15.16
C LEU A 705 11.38 -7.86 -13.96
N ILE A 706 10.41 -8.76 -14.11
CA ILE A 706 10.04 -9.78 -13.14
C ILE A 706 10.50 -11.14 -13.67
N THR A 707 11.41 -11.79 -12.95
CA THR A 707 12.12 -13.00 -13.40
C THR A 707 12.09 -14.17 -12.41
N GLN A 708 11.43 -14.02 -11.25
CA GLN A 708 11.52 -15.01 -10.17
C GLN A 708 10.34 -15.98 -10.10
N HIS A 709 10.71 -17.23 -9.78
CA HIS A 709 9.86 -18.31 -9.32
C HIS A 709 9.07 -17.90 -8.06
N ASN A 710 7.78 -18.20 -8.06
CA ASN A 710 7.00 -18.21 -6.83
C ASN A 710 7.58 -19.27 -5.89
N GLU A 711 8.19 -18.88 -4.76
CA GLU A 711 8.83 -19.82 -3.82
C GLU A 711 7.88 -20.90 -3.29
N ARG A 712 6.56 -20.65 -3.34
CA ARG A 712 5.50 -21.59 -2.93
C ARG A 712 5.12 -22.59 -4.00
N ASP A 713 5.40 -22.31 -5.27
CA ASP A 713 5.05 -23.15 -6.40
C ASP A 713 6.20 -23.21 -7.40
N ARG A 714 7.13 -24.13 -7.15
CA ARG A 714 8.29 -24.38 -8.01
C ARG A 714 7.88 -24.92 -9.40
N SER A 715 6.62 -25.31 -9.60
CA SER A 715 6.14 -25.93 -10.84
C SER A 715 5.68 -24.95 -11.92
N ARG A 716 5.43 -23.68 -11.57
CA ARG A 716 5.00 -22.64 -12.51
C ARG A 716 6.05 -21.53 -12.62
N ALA A 717 6.90 -21.65 -13.62
CA ALA A 717 7.71 -20.55 -14.12
C ALA A 717 6.83 -19.65 -15.00
N ASP A 718 6.56 -18.41 -14.59
CA ASP A 718 5.97 -17.40 -15.47
C ASP A 718 7.11 -16.90 -16.39
N PRO A 719 6.95 -16.86 -17.73
CA PRO A 719 7.96 -16.26 -18.61
C PRO A 719 8.25 -14.82 -18.16
N ALA A 720 9.50 -14.39 -18.32
CA ALA A 720 9.99 -13.08 -17.88
C ALA A 720 9.01 -11.96 -18.29
N THR A 721 8.29 -11.45 -17.30
CA THR A 721 7.20 -10.48 -17.49
C THR A 721 7.75 -9.08 -17.24
N PHE A 722 7.35 -8.11 -18.05
CA PHE A 722 7.69 -6.70 -17.86
C PHE A 722 6.49 -5.93 -17.33
N MET A 723 6.75 -5.09 -16.34
CA MET A 723 5.82 -4.07 -15.89
C MET A 723 6.36 -2.72 -16.29
N THR A 724 5.49 -1.90 -16.88
CA THR A 724 5.78 -0.49 -17.17
C THR A 724 5.00 0.38 -16.19
N TYR A 725 5.67 1.33 -15.56
CA TYR A 725 5.02 2.42 -14.84
C TYR A 725 5.20 3.71 -15.64
N HIS A 726 4.10 4.30 -16.11
CA HIS A 726 4.10 5.60 -16.76
C HIS A 726 4.08 6.70 -15.69
N ILE A 727 5.14 7.49 -15.59
CA ILE A 727 5.35 8.48 -14.52
C ILE A 727 4.30 9.60 -14.61
N ASP A 728 4.08 10.14 -15.81
CA ASP A 728 3.13 11.22 -16.09
C ASP A 728 1.68 10.80 -15.87
N LYS A 729 1.33 9.59 -16.33
CA LYS A 729 -0.04 9.05 -16.22
C LYS A 729 -0.31 8.35 -14.89
N LYS A 730 0.72 8.09 -14.08
CA LYS A 730 0.65 7.30 -12.83
C LYS A 730 -0.05 5.95 -13.04
N LEU A 731 0.20 5.34 -14.19
CA LEU A 731 -0.48 4.14 -14.67
C LEU A 731 0.49 2.97 -14.75
N TRP A 732 0.05 1.82 -14.26
CA TRP A 732 0.75 0.55 -14.41
C TRP A 732 0.23 -0.20 -15.63
N VAL A 733 1.13 -0.71 -16.46
CA VAL A 733 0.81 -1.53 -17.63
C VAL A 733 1.64 -2.80 -17.58
N ARG A 734 0.97 -3.96 -17.65
CA ARG A 734 1.61 -5.27 -17.71
C ARG A 734 1.83 -5.68 -19.17
N SER A 735 3.02 -6.19 -19.48
CA SER A 735 3.30 -6.84 -20.76
C SER A 735 2.48 -8.12 -20.90
N ASP A 736 1.91 -8.35 -22.08
CA ASP A 736 1.28 -9.63 -22.38
C ASP A 736 2.34 -10.61 -22.88
N PRO A 737 2.63 -11.70 -22.15
CA PRO A 737 3.58 -12.71 -22.61
C PRO A 737 3.08 -13.47 -23.86
N ARG A 738 1.79 -13.36 -24.22
CA ARG A 738 1.14 -14.07 -25.36
C ARG A 738 1.03 -13.23 -26.64
N LEU A 739 1.34 -11.93 -26.61
CA LEU A 739 1.16 -11.02 -27.75
C LEU A 739 2.48 -10.66 -28.47
N GLY A 740 3.51 -11.50 -28.40
CA GLY A 740 4.57 -11.46 -29.42
C GLY A 740 3.99 -11.77 -30.81
N PRO A 741 4.77 -11.66 -31.91
CA PRO A 741 4.32 -12.02 -33.27
C PRO A 741 3.90 -13.50 -33.45
N PHE A 742 3.67 -14.25 -32.37
CA PHE A 742 3.28 -15.66 -32.37
C PHE A 742 2.26 -15.88 -31.25
N LYS A 743 0.99 -16.09 -31.63
CA LYS A 743 -0.08 -16.55 -30.73
C LYS A 743 0.11 -18.04 -30.44
N PRO A 744 0.02 -18.51 -29.19
CA PRO A 744 -0.12 -19.93 -28.90
C PRO A 744 -1.56 -20.37 -29.23
N THR A 745 -1.72 -21.36 -30.11
CA THR A 745 -3.02 -21.98 -30.39
C THR A 745 -3.56 -22.68 -29.14
N ALA A 746 -4.86 -22.49 -28.88
CA ALA A 746 -5.52 -22.75 -27.60
C ALA A 746 -5.58 -24.22 -27.11
N ASN A 747 -4.87 -25.18 -27.70
CA ASN A 747 -5.06 -26.60 -27.37
C ASN A 747 -3.82 -27.46 -27.20
N GLU A 748 -2.59 -26.93 -27.22
CA GLU A 748 -1.42 -27.74 -26.93
C GLU A 748 -0.48 -27.01 -25.97
N GLY A 749 -0.31 -27.57 -24.77
CA GLY A 749 0.64 -27.09 -23.75
C GLY A 749 2.09 -27.38 -24.13
N VAL A 750 2.48 -27.12 -25.37
CA VAL A 750 3.79 -27.40 -25.94
C VAL A 750 4.44 -26.08 -26.35
N TRP A 751 5.43 -25.67 -25.59
CA TRP A 751 6.30 -24.51 -25.85
C TRP A 751 7.33 -24.78 -26.96
N GLU A 752 7.00 -25.59 -27.97
CA GLU A 752 7.92 -25.91 -29.06
C GLU A 752 7.94 -24.77 -30.08
N GLY A 753 9.12 -24.14 -30.24
CA GLY A 753 9.38 -23.11 -31.26
C GLY A 753 9.65 -21.70 -30.73
N LEU A 754 9.38 -21.41 -29.46
CA LEU A 754 9.68 -20.12 -28.83
C LEU A 754 10.96 -20.23 -27.97
N GLU A 755 12.10 -19.75 -28.48
CA GLU A 755 13.31 -19.57 -27.65
C GLU A 755 13.07 -18.41 -26.66
N LEU A 756 12.64 -18.72 -25.43
CA LEU A 756 12.54 -17.76 -24.32
C LEU A 756 13.70 -17.94 -23.34
N PRO A 757 14.14 -16.88 -22.64
CA PRO A 757 15.14 -17.02 -21.60
C PRO A 757 14.58 -17.86 -20.45
N ARG A 758 15.39 -18.80 -19.97
CA ARG A 758 15.08 -19.56 -18.75
C ARG A 758 14.84 -18.63 -17.55
N PRO A 759 13.89 -18.95 -16.65
CA PRO A 759 13.73 -18.26 -15.36
C PRO A 759 15.06 -18.22 -14.60
N ARG A 760 15.38 -17.09 -13.98
CA ARG A 760 16.71 -16.89 -13.40
C ARG A 760 16.77 -15.78 -12.37
N SER A 761 17.63 -15.97 -11.37
CA SER A 761 18.01 -14.98 -10.36
C SER A 761 19.46 -14.52 -10.57
N ALA A 762 19.85 -13.41 -9.94
CA ALA A 762 21.22 -12.89 -9.98
C ALA A 762 21.81 -12.68 -11.39
N HIS A 763 20.94 -12.54 -12.39
CA HIS A 763 21.28 -12.07 -13.74
C HIS A 763 21.38 -10.54 -13.73
N GLN A 764 21.83 -9.93 -14.83
CA GLN A 764 21.84 -8.49 -14.97
C GLN A 764 21.23 -8.05 -16.30
N VAL A 765 20.60 -6.87 -16.27
CA VAL A 765 19.94 -6.25 -17.43
C VAL A 765 20.42 -4.82 -17.57
N VAL A 766 20.70 -4.40 -18.80
CA VAL A 766 20.95 -3.00 -19.18
C VAL A 766 19.97 -2.58 -20.27
N TYR A 767 19.66 -1.30 -20.34
CA TYR A 767 18.70 -0.73 -21.29
C TYR A 767 19.38 0.26 -22.23
N ASP A 768 19.35 -0.04 -23.51
CA ASP A 768 19.75 0.85 -24.60
C ASP A 768 18.58 1.77 -24.94
N SER A 769 18.62 2.98 -24.38
CA SER A 769 17.58 4.00 -24.56
C SER A 769 17.55 4.59 -25.97
N ALA A 770 18.65 4.51 -26.73
CA ALA A 770 18.72 4.99 -28.10
C ALA A 770 17.96 4.05 -29.05
N ASN A 771 18.10 2.74 -28.86
CA ASN A 771 17.47 1.72 -29.72
C ASN A 771 16.23 1.06 -29.09
N LYS A 772 15.88 1.39 -27.84
CA LYS A 772 14.78 0.79 -27.06
C LYS A 772 14.93 -0.74 -26.92
N VAL A 773 16.13 -1.19 -26.53
CA VAL A 773 16.47 -2.62 -26.39
C VAL A 773 17.01 -2.92 -25.01
N PHE A 774 16.57 -4.03 -24.42
CA PHE A 774 17.12 -4.55 -23.18
C PHE A 774 18.09 -5.67 -23.50
N TYR A 775 19.23 -5.70 -22.82
CA TYR A 775 20.19 -6.80 -22.91
C TYR A 775 20.32 -7.49 -21.56
N MET A 776 20.20 -8.81 -21.56
CA MET A 776 20.27 -9.64 -20.35
C MET A 776 21.36 -10.70 -20.48
N PHE A 777 22.21 -10.82 -19.45
CA PHE A 777 23.27 -11.83 -19.41
C PHE A 777 23.24 -12.65 -18.12
N GLY A 778 23.55 -13.94 -18.26
CA GLY A 778 23.90 -14.85 -17.17
C GLY A 778 22.79 -15.09 -16.14
N GLY A 779 23.18 -15.42 -14.92
CA GLY A 779 22.30 -15.69 -13.78
C GLY A 779 22.29 -17.14 -13.30
N ASN A 780 21.32 -17.45 -12.44
CA ASN A 780 21.12 -18.75 -11.80
C ASN A 780 19.67 -19.21 -11.97
N SER A 781 19.43 -20.35 -12.61
CA SER A 781 18.09 -20.94 -12.74
C SER A 781 17.50 -21.40 -11.41
N GLY A 782 18.34 -21.77 -10.43
CA GLY A 782 17.91 -22.34 -9.16
C GLY A 782 17.53 -23.82 -9.24
N GLU A 783 17.68 -24.45 -10.40
CA GLU A 783 17.48 -25.88 -10.62
C GLU A 783 18.76 -26.66 -10.28
N ASP A 784 18.60 -27.75 -9.54
CA ASP A 784 19.72 -28.62 -9.17
C ASP A 784 20.39 -29.22 -10.41
N GLY A 785 21.72 -29.21 -10.45
CA GLY A 785 22.51 -29.76 -11.56
C GLY A 785 22.67 -28.84 -12.77
N ILE A 786 22.00 -27.67 -12.82
CA ILE A 786 22.21 -26.67 -13.87
C ILE A 786 23.33 -25.70 -13.46
N PRO A 787 24.43 -25.59 -14.24
CA PRO A 787 25.46 -24.59 -13.99
C PRO A 787 24.94 -23.16 -14.08
N ARG A 788 25.74 -22.20 -13.61
CA ARG A 788 25.44 -20.78 -13.85
C ARG A 788 25.30 -20.51 -15.35
N LEU A 789 24.35 -19.66 -15.71
CA LEU A 789 24.02 -19.35 -17.10
C LEU A 789 25.04 -18.37 -17.69
N ASN A 790 25.30 -18.50 -18.99
CA ASN A 790 26.22 -17.67 -19.78
C ASN A 790 25.61 -17.16 -21.10
N ASP A 791 24.30 -17.30 -21.27
CA ASP A 791 23.55 -16.86 -22.43
C ASP A 791 23.30 -15.35 -22.41
N LEU A 792 23.35 -14.74 -23.60
CA LEU A 792 23.05 -13.32 -23.83
C LEU A 792 21.72 -13.22 -24.59
N TRP A 793 20.86 -12.31 -24.16
CA TRP A 793 19.55 -12.09 -24.76
C TRP A 793 19.34 -10.61 -25.05
N SER A 794 18.64 -10.31 -26.14
CA SER A 794 18.00 -9.01 -26.36
C SER A 794 16.49 -9.13 -26.20
N MET A 795 15.84 -8.05 -25.77
CA MET A 795 14.39 -7.95 -25.70
C MET A 795 13.91 -6.56 -26.10
N ARG A 796 12.78 -6.51 -26.82
CA ARG A 796 12.07 -5.28 -27.17
C ARG A 796 10.63 -5.34 -26.67
N LEU A 797 10.16 -4.22 -26.12
CA LEU A 797 8.75 -4.01 -25.84
C LEU A 797 8.10 -3.42 -27.10
N VAL A 798 7.14 -4.14 -27.68
CA VAL A 798 6.45 -3.72 -28.90
C VAL A 798 5.00 -3.42 -28.58
N ARG A 799 4.53 -2.21 -28.90
CA ARG A 799 3.15 -1.79 -28.70
C ARG A 799 2.42 -1.72 -30.05
N PRO A 800 1.08 -1.85 -30.07
CA PRO A 800 0.30 -1.52 -31.25
C PRO A 800 0.58 -0.07 -31.69
N THR A 801 0.79 0.11 -32.99
CA THR A 801 0.92 1.46 -33.56
C THR A 801 -0.45 2.11 -33.71
N VAL A 802 -0.52 3.44 -33.82
CA VAL A 802 -1.77 4.15 -34.15
C VAL A 802 -2.38 3.61 -35.45
N LYS A 803 -1.55 3.31 -36.45
CA LYS A 803 -1.99 2.69 -37.72
C LYS A 803 -2.67 1.35 -37.50
N GLU A 804 -2.12 0.52 -36.62
CA GLU A 804 -2.68 -0.79 -36.29
C GLU A 804 -4.00 -0.67 -35.50
N LEU A 805 -4.09 0.28 -34.57
CA LEU A 805 -5.35 0.58 -33.87
C LEU A 805 -6.42 1.11 -34.83
N LEU A 806 -6.04 2.00 -35.75
CA LEU A 806 -6.93 2.50 -36.80
C LEU A 806 -7.42 1.37 -37.71
N ARG A 807 -6.52 0.46 -38.14
CA ARG A 807 -6.90 -0.71 -38.92
C ARG A 807 -7.98 -1.54 -38.21
N LYS A 808 -7.80 -1.83 -36.92
CA LYS A 808 -8.79 -2.57 -36.12
C LYS A 808 -10.12 -1.83 -35.96
N ALA A 809 -10.08 -0.51 -35.76
CA ALA A 809 -11.28 0.32 -35.71
C ALA A 809 -12.04 0.30 -37.05
N LEU A 810 -11.33 0.45 -38.18
CA LEU A 810 -11.89 0.38 -39.52
C LEU A 810 -12.45 -1.01 -39.82
N LEU A 811 -11.75 -2.08 -39.44
CA LEU A 811 -12.23 -3.45 -39.60
C LEU A 811 -13.59 -3.63 -38.90
N ALA A 812 -13.76 -3.14 -37.67
CA ALA A 812 -15.03 -3.21 -36.97
C ALA A 812 -16.16 -2.44 -37.69
N VAL A 813 -15.88 -1.22 -38.17
CA VAL A 813 -16.84 -0.40 -38.93
C VAL A 813 -17.23 -1.08 -40.25
N ARG A 814 -16.25 -1.56 -41.01
CA ARG A 814 -16.47 -2.21 -42.31
C ARG A 814 -17.18 -3.55 -42.17
N LYS A 815 -16.89 -4.34 -41.12
CA LYS A 815 -17.64 -5.57 -40.80
C LYS A 815 -19.10 -5.27 -40.48
N PHE A 816 -19.35 -4.23 -39.69
CA PHE A 816 -20.72 -3.81 -39.38
C PHE A 816 -21.46 -3.38 -40.65
N ARG A 817 -20.83 -2.57 -41.50
CA ARG A 817 -21.38 -2.17 -42.81
C ARG A 817 -21.69 -3.37 -43.70
N PHE A 818 -20.78 -4.34 -43.79
CA PHE A 818 -20.98 -5.54 -44.59
C PHE A 818 -22.22 -6.35 -44.14
N LYS A 819 -22.40 -6.52 -42.82
CA LYS A 819 -23.58 -7.22 -42.28
C LYS A 819 -24.88 -6.52 -42.68
N LEU A 820 -24.91 -5.18 -42.62
CA LEU A 820 -26.05 -4.39 -43.07
C LEU A 820 -26.28 -4.51 -44.58
N MET A 821 -25.22 -4.53 -45.37
CA MET A 821 -25.29 -4.71 -46.83
C MET A 821 -25.89 -6.06 -47.21
N CYS A 822 -25.60 -7.12 -46.44
CA CYS A 822 -26.20 -8.44 -46.68
C CYS A 822 -27.74 -8.42 -46.63
N ASP A 823 -28.34 -7.43 -45.97
CA ASP A 823 -29.80 -7.28 -45.85
C ASP A 823 -30.40 -6.23 -46.79
N THR A 824 -29.59 -5.33 -47.33
CA THR A 824 -30.08 -4.09 -47.97
C THR A 824 -29.70 -3.96 -49.43
N VAL A 825 -28.70 -4.69 -49.90
CA VAL A 825 -28.22 -4.63 -51.29
C VAL A 825 -28.08 -6.04 -51.89
N PRO A 826 -27.99 -6.17 -53.24
CA PRO A 826 -27.80 -7.47 -53.88
C PRO A 826 -26.57 -8.23 -53.33
N PRO A 827 -26.65 -9.56 -53.15
CA PRO A 827 -25.55 -10.36 -52.58
C PRO A 827 -24.20 -10.18 -53.27
N PHE A 828 -24.20 -9.92 -54.58
CA PHE A 828 -22.98 -9.66 -55.36
C PHE A 828 -22.27 -8.37 -54.93
N GLU A 829 -23.01 -7.30 -54.61
CA GLU A 829 -22.45 -6.04 -54.13
C GLU A 829 -21.86 -6.20 -52.73
N ALA A 830 -22.57 -6.90 -51.84
CA ALA A 830 -22.06 -7.23 -50.51
C ALA A 830 -20.78 -8.08 -50.60
N LEU A 831 -20.74 -9.10 -51.47
CA LEU A 831 -19.55 -9.92 -51.71
C LEU A 831 -18.38 -9.09 -52.23
N THR A 832 -18.63 -8.17 -53.17
CA THR A 832 -17.61 -7.26 -53.70
C THR A 832 -17.03 -6.38 -52.59
N TYR A 833 -17.87 -5.87 -51.70
CA TYR A 833 -17.44 -5.09 -50.55
C TYR A 833 -16.59 -5.92 -49.57
N LEU A 834 -16.95 -7.17 -49.30
CA LEU A 834 -16.16 -8.09 -48.46
C LEU A 834 -14.76 -8.32 -49.05
N GLN A 835 -14.70 -8.56 -50.37
CA GLN A 835 -13.48 -8.89 -51.09
C GLN A 835 -12.54 -7.71 -51.32
N THR A 836 -13.04 -6.48 -51.27
CA THR A 836 -12.25 -5.28 -51.58
C THR A 836 -12.05 -4.34 -50.39
N GLN A 837 -13.09 -4.08 -49.60
CA GLN A 837 -13.05 -3.11 -48.52
C GLN A 837 -12.78 -3.77 -47.17
N VAL A 838 -13.45 -4.88 -46.84
CA VAL A 838 -13.20 -5.56 -45.56
C VAL A 838 -11.84 -6.23 -45.58
N SER A 839 -11.52 -6.99 -46.64
CA SER A 839 -10.24 -7.68 -46.81
C SER A 839 -9.01 -6.78 -46.73
N GLU A 840 -9.10 -5.51 -47.19
CA GLU A 840 -8.01 -4.53 -47.16
C GLU A 840 -7.51 -4.24 -45.74
N VAL A 841 -8.40 -4.30 -44.75
CA VAL A 841 -8.08 -3.98 -43.34
C VAL A 841 -8.01 -5.22 -42.46
N VAL A 842 -8.10 -6.43 -43.03
CA VAL A 842 -7.90 -7.69 -42.29
C VAL A 842 -6.42 -8.04 -42.28
N ASP A 843 -5.91 -8.37 -41.09
CA ASP A 843 -4.61 -9.01 -40.99
C ASP A 843 -4.76 -10.50 -41.32
N ASN A 844 -4.20 -10.94 -42.45
CA ASN A 844 -4.31 -12.33 -42.89
C ASN A 844 -3.32 -13.26 -42.18
N ASP A 845 -2.31 -12.70 -41.50
CA ASP A 845 -1.38 -13.46 -40.66
C ASP A 845 -1.98 -13.71 -39.26
N ASP A 846 -3.03 -12.98 -38.88
CA ASP A 846 -3.83 -13.25 -37.68
C ASP A 846 -4.91 -14.30 -37.98
N GLU A 847 -4.74 -15.53 -37.45
CA GLU A 847 -5.68 -16.63 -37.66
C GLU A 847 -7.11 -16.32 -37.19
N ASP A 848 -7.28 -15.52 -36.13
CA ASP A 848 -8.59 -15.16 -35.59
C ASP A 848 -9.30 -14.19 -36.54
N GLU A 849 -8.59 -13.16 -37.03
CA GLU A 849 -9.15 -12.21 -37.99
C GLU A 849 -9.43 -12.89 -39.34
N ALA A 850 -8.53 -13.77 -39.80
CA ALA A 850 -8.72 -14.56 -41.00
C ALA A 850 -9.91 -15.52 -40.87
N ALA A 851 -10.10 -16.16 -39.70
CA ALA A 851 -11.26 -17.00 -39.42
C ALA A 851 -12.55 -16.17 -39.37
N GLU A 852 -12.49 -14.97 -38.81
CA GLU A 852 -13.63 -14.08 -38.75
C GLU A 852 -14.05 -13.58 -40.14
N LEU A 853 -13.10 -13.22 -41.01
CA LEU A 853 -13.36 -12.89 -42.41
C LEU A 853 -14.05 -14.06 -43.15
N ARG A 854 -13.58 -15.29 -42.93
CA ARG A 854 -14.24 -16.50 -43.46
C ARG A 854 -15.66 -16.66 -42.90
N GLY A 855 -15.87 -16.36 -41.62
CA GLY A 855 -17.18 -16.39 -40.97
C GLY A 855 -18.19 -15.41 -41.58
N LEU A 856 -17.73 -14.24 -42.03
CA LEU A 856 -18.58 -13.26 -42.72
C LEU A 856 -19.10 -13.77 -44.07
N LEU A 857 -18.30 -14.58 -44.78
CA LEU A 857 -18.77 -15.22 -46.00
C LEU A 857 -19.91 -16.21 -45.71
N SER A 858 -19.78 -17.01 -44.64
CA SER A 858 -20.85 -17.91 -44.19
C SER A 858 -22.13 -17.15 -43.82
N TYR A 859 -21.99 -15.95 -43.23
CA TYR A 859 -23.13 -15.08 -42.92
C TYR A 859 -23.89 -14.68 -44.18
N LEU A 860 -23.20 -14.20 -45.23
CA LEU A 860 -23.81 -13.85 -46.50
C LEU A 860 -24.55 -15.05 -47.14
N LEU A 861 -23.90 -16.21 -47.18
CA LEU A 861 -24.47 -17.42 -47.77
C LEU A 861 -25.72 -17.92 -47.02
N SER A 862 -25.72 -17.83 -45.68
CA SER A 862 -26.86 -18.26 -44.86
C SER A 862 -28.16 -17.49 -45.14
N ARG A 863 -28.09 -16.28 -45.69
CA ARG A 863 -29.25 -15.44 -46.02
C ARG A 863 -29.75 -15.58 -47.45
N THR A 864 -29.02 -16.31 -48.30
CA THR A 864 -29.43 -16.56 -49.69
C THR A 864 -30.49 -17.66 -49.85
N GLY A 865 -30.85 -18.37 -48.78
CA GLY A 865 -31.78 -19.51 -48.81
C GLY A 865 -33.28 -19.19 -48.62
N ASP A 866 -33.63 -18.00 -48.10
CA ASP A 866 -35.02 -17.57 -47.90
C ASP A 866 -35.44 -16.67 -49.08
N GLY A 867 -35.78 -17.32 -50.20
CA GLY A 867 -36.23 -16.65 -51.41
C GLY A 867 -37.53 -15.86 -51.22
N ASP A 868 -37.54 -14.65 -51.79
CA ASP A 868 -38.72 -13.89 -52.23
C ASP A 868 -39.65 -13.18 -51.24
N THR A 869 -39.48 -13.25 -49.92
CA THR A 869 -40.45 -12.58 -48.99
C THR A 869 -39.97 -11.37 -48.19
N ARG A 870 -38.72 -10.90 -48.33
CA ARG A 870 -38.24 -9.73 -47.55
C ARG A 870 -37.88 -8.48 -48.35
N MET A 871 -37.99 -8.49 -49.69
CA MET A 871 -37.79 -7.28 -50.50
C MET A 871 -38.89 -6.21 -50.35
N ASN A 872 -39.95 -6.47 -49.57
CA ASN A 872 -41.03 -5.50 -49.29
C ASN A 872 -41.15 -5.11 -47.80
N GLY A 873 -40.12 -5.35 -46.99
CA GLY A 873 -40.07 -4.82 -45.62
C GLY A 873 -39.60 -3.38 -45.63
N THR A 874 -40.51 -2.44 -45.39
CA THR A 874 -40.22 -1.03 -45.11
C THR A 874 -38.98 -0.85 -44.23
N ASP A 875 -38.08 0.01 -44.71
CA ASP A 875 -37.06 0.81 -44.02
C ASP A 875 -37.20 0.94 -42.49
N ASP A 876 -36.87 -0.10 -41.71
CA ASP A 876 -37.00 -0.04 -40.25
C ASP A 876 -35.69 -0.33 -39.49
N THR A 877 -34.56 -0.62 -40.15
CA THR A 877 -33.27 -0.79 -39.43
C THR A 877 -32.64 0.54 -38.99
N LYS A 878 -33.02 1.66 -39.62
CA LYS A 878 -32.66 3.01 -39.16
C LYS A 878 -33.42 3.41 -37.90
N THR A 879 -34.71 3.07 -37.82
CA THR A 879 -35.68 3.50 -36.79
C THR A 879 -35.92 2.49 -35.66
N ASN A 880 -35.64 1.20 -35.86
CA ASN A 880 -35.85 0.17 -34.84
C ASN A 880 -34.75 0.19 -33.76
N GLU A 881 -35.19 0.07 -32.51
CA GLU A 881 -34.36 0.10 -31.30
C GLU A 881 -33.25 -0.95 -31.29
N ALA A 882 -33.48 -2.11 -31.91
CA ALA A 882 -32.47 -3.17 -32.07
C ALA A 882 -31.27 -2.72 -32.92
N GLY A 883 -31.50 -2.10 -34.08
CA GLY A 883 -30.43 -1.60 -34.95
C GLY A 883 -29.65 -0.46 -34.28
N ARG A 884 -30.32 0.41 -33.52
CA ARG A 884 -29.65 1.46 -32.73
C ARG A 884 -28.79 0.86 -31.62
N LYS A 885 -29.21 -0.25 -31.01
CA LYS A 885 -28.41 -0.96 -29.99
C LYS A 885 -27.08 -1.45 -30.57
N GLU A 886 -27.10 -2.13 -31.72
CA GLU A 886 -25.86 -2.63 -32.34
C GLU A 886 -24.91 -1.48 -32.75
N ARG A 887 -25.44 -0.35 -33.23
CA ARG A 887 -24.62 0.84 -33.55
C ARG A 887 -23.98 1.47 -32.30
N ARG A 888 -24.68 1.45 -31.16
CA ARG A 888 -24.10 1.87 -29.88
C ARG A 888 -23.01 0.92 -29.41
N GLU A 889 -23.19 -0.38 -29.56
CA GLU A 889 -22.16 -1.37 -29.22
C GLU A 889 -20.89 -1.17 -30.07
N LEU A 890 -21.04 -0.85 -31.36
CA LEU A 890 -19.91 -0.45 -32.21
C LEU A 890 -19.26 0.86 -31.74
N PHE A 891 -20.05 1.88 -31.40
CA PHE A 891 -19.52 3.13 -30.85
C PHE A 891 -18.73 2.90 -29.55
N ASP A 892 -19.28 2.14 -28.61
CA ASP A 892 -18.64 1.79 -27.34
C ASP A 892 -17.34 1.01 -27.58
N PHE A 893 -17.29 0.12 -28.58
CA PHE A 893 -16.06 -0.54 -29.02
C PHE A 893 -15.02 0.45 -29.54
N LEU A 894 -15.42 1.40 -30.40
CA LEU A 894 -14.51 2.42 -30.94
C LEU A 894 -13.94 3.33 -29.84
N MET A 895 -14.73 3.61 -28.80
CA MET A 895 -14.29 4.41 -27.65
C MET A 895 -13.17 3.75 -26.83
N GLN A 896 -12.95 2.44 -26.96
CA GLN A 896 -11.81 1.76 -26.32
C GLN A 896 -10.46 2.19 -26.90
N PHE A 897 -10.44 2.78 -28.09
CA PHE A 897 -9.23 3.28 -28.74
C PHE A 897 -8.89 4.73 -28.38
N VAL A 898 -9.82 5.45 -27.76
CA VAL A 898 -9.71 6.88 -27.47
C VAL A 898 -9.24 7.12 -26.03
N ASP A 899 -8.45 8.17 -25.82
CA ASP A 899 -8.07 8.64 -24.49
C ASP A 899 -9.31 8.77 -23.57
N PRO A 900 -9.35 8.09 -22.40
CA PRO A 900 -10.42 8.23 -21.42
C PRO A 900 -10.72 9.67 -21.01
N ALA A 901 -9.75 10.59 -21.05
CA ALA A 901 -9.95 12.00 -20.73
C ALA A 901 -10.78 12.75 -21.79
N GLU A 902 -10.86 12.20 -23.01
CA GLU A 902 -11.51 12.84 -24.16
C GLU A 902 -12.89 12.23 -24.46
N ARG A 903 -13.34 11.22 -23.71
CA ARG A 903 -14.63 10.54 -23.88
C ARG A 903 -15.46 10.54 -22.59
N GLU A 904 -16.73 10.16 -22.70
CA GLU A 904 -17.62 10.01 -21.54
C GLU A 904 -17.09 8.97 -20.53
N PRO A 905 -17.39 9.12 -19.22
CA PRO A 905 -16.99 8.16 -18.19
C PRO A 905 -17.47 6.74 -18.49
N GLU A 906 -16.68 5.72 -18.15
CA GLU A 906 -17.07 4.32 -18.36
C GLU A 906 -18.25 3.88 -17.49
N THR A 907 -18.33 4.37 -16.26
CA THR A 907 -19.42 4.07 -15.31
C THR A 907 -20.79 4.48 -15.86
N GLU A 908 -21.82 3.69 -15.59
CA GLU A 908 -23.20 4.05 -15.92
C GLU A 908 -23.93 4.62 -14.70
N LEU A 909 -24.92 5.49 -14.95
CA LEU A 909 -25.76 6.04 -13.88
C LEU A 909 -26.51 4.94 -13.11
N ARG A 910 -26.87 3.84 -13.79
CA ARG A 910 -27.57 2.70 -13.18
C ARG A 910 -26.70 1.96 -12.16
N ASP A 911 -25.41 1.79 -12.46
CA ASP A 911 -24.45 1.15 -11.55
C ASP A 911 -24.32 1.93 -10.25
N VAL A 912 -24.43 3.26 -10.32
CA VAL A 912 -24.40 4.12 -9.12
C VAL A 912 -25.66 3.94 -8.28
N VAL A 913 -26.82 3.70 -8.90
CA VAL A 913 -28.09 3.50 -8.20
C VAL A 913 -28.17 2.13 -7.52
N GLU A 914 -27.63 1.07 -8.13
CA GLU A 914 -27.62 -0.28 -7.53
C GLU A 914 -26.70 -0.40 -6.30
N ASN A 915 -25.75 0.52 -6.13
CA ASN A 915 -24.81 0.56 -5.01
C ASN A 915 -25.27 1.44 -3.83
N VAL A 916 -26.43 2.11 -3.93
CA VAL A 916 -27.04 2.98 -2.91
C VAL A 916 -28.19 2.24 -2.23
#